data_AF-A0A4D9EQE9-F1
#
_entry.id   AF-A0A4D9EQE9-F1
#
_cell.length_a   1.000
_cell.length_b   1.000
_cell.length_c   1.000
_cell.angle_alpha   90.00
_cell.angle_beta   90.00
_cell.angle_gamma   90.00
#
_symmetry.space_group_name_H-M   'P 1'
#
loop_
_entity.id
_entity.type
_entity.pdbx_description
1 polymer ?
#
loop_
_entity_poly.entity_id
_entity_poly.type
_entity_poly.pdbx_seq_one_letter_code
_entity_poly.pdbx_strand_id
1 'polypeptide(L)'
;MSHYHFIKCCCFQLCNVFRTHDMEIDQCLLESLPLGQRQRLVKRMRCDQIKAYYEREKAFQKQEGHVKKFKHGKNHRVHFNLADMIQDAIIHHDDKEVLRLLKDGADPHTLISSGGSLLHLCARYDNAFAAEILIDRGVNVNHQDEDFWTSVHVACACDNPDIVLLLLVAGANVLLQDVNGNIALDYAMEGMESSCILLTYLEENGVDLNSLRQMKIQRPMTMLADVKQLILAGGSVNQKNDKGVTLLHIACANGYKDVASLILDHGADVNVVDNQYWTPLHLAAKYGQTNLVKLLLMHQANPSLLSCNDEKPSDIAASEFIEEMLLKAETVWEEKMKDPLSVSVLSQEEPYEEIIHDLPALSNKLNPLALPIAKQDSLLEKDTMFKDSTKGLCKQQSQDTASDNVTVTDTTKLEQVKLMPPAPNDDLATLSELTDSSLLYEIQKRFSNNQIYTYVGDILLLVNPFKELPIYSTMVTQLYLSDSGKLCSSLPPHIFSCAERAYHMLFQERRPQCFILSGESGSGKTEACKQIVKHLTCRSSSSRSTFDSKIKHVNCILEAFGHAKTTLNDFSSCFIKYFELQFCDKKKVLTGARIYTYMLEKSRVVMQPLNQSNFLVFYLLMDGLSAEEKYGLYLSNLSAHRYLNQTVLEETSVTVNTLNREKLAVLKQALTAFGFNNLVSYTSLYSSCLE
;
A
#
# COMPACT_ATOMS: atom_id res chain seq x y z
N MET A 1 -8.20 57.13 14.28
CA MET A 1 -7.09 56.80 13.36
C MET A 1 -7.04 55.28 13.24
N SER A 2 -7.31 54.74 12.06
CA SER A 2 -7.62 53.31 11.88
C SER A 2 -6.37 52.42 11.95
N HIS A 3 -6.55 51.22 12.49
CA HIS A 3 -5.59 50.10 12.55
C HIS A 3 -4.81 49.87 11.25
N TYR A 4 -5.38 50.27 10.11
CA TYR A 4 -4.77 50.19 8.79
C TYR A 4 -3.50 51.04 8.61
N HIS A 5 -3.40 52.19 9.30
CA HIS A 5 -2.24 53.08 9.15
C HIS A 5 -1.02 52.63 9.97
N PHE A 6 -1.27 51.99 11.12
CA PHE A 6 -0.23 51.39 11.97
C PHE A 6 0.40 50.15 11.29
N ILE A 7 -0.42 49.33 10.62
CA ILE A 7 0.04 48.17 9.84
C ILE A 7 0.95 48.59 8.68
N LYS A 8 0.63 49.68 7.96
CA LYS A 8 1.47 50.16 6.85
C LYS A 8 2.80 50.76 7.31
N CYS A 9 2.83 51.51 8.41
CA CYS A 9 4.07 52.10 8.93
C CYS A 9 5.03 51.04 9.48
N CYS A 10 4.52 50.02 10.20
CA CYS A 10 5.35 48.92 10.69
C CYS A 10 5.90 48.06 9.54
N CYS A 11 5.09 47.74 8.52
CA CYS A 11 5.59 47.00 7.35
C CYS A 11 6.69 47.77 6.59
N PHE A 12 6.62 49.10 6.51
CA PHE A 12 7.61 49.90 5.77
C PHE A 12 8.92 50.08 6.55
N GLN A 13 8.87 50.19 7.88
CA GLN A 13 10.09 50.20 8.71
C GLN A 13 10.77 48.82 8.78
N LEU A 14 9.99 47.73 8.83
CA LEU A 14 10.54 46.37 8.76
C LEU A 14 11.23 46.11 7.43
N CYS A 15 10.64 46.50 6.29
CA CYS A 15 11.27 46.35 4.97
C CYS A 15 12.63 47.06 4.81
N ASN A 16 12.89 48.12 5.57
CA ASN A 16 14.20 48.80 5.54
C ASN A 16 15.26 48.14 6.42
N VAL A 17 14.86 47.45 7.49
CA VAL A 17 15.80 46.67 8.34
C VAL A 17 16.26 45.40 7.61
N PHE A 18 15.41 44.78 6.78
CA PHE A 18 15.74 43.58 5.98
C PHE A 18 16.72 43.80 4.81
N ARG A 19 17.20 45.03 4.56
CA ARG A 19 18.18 45.32 3.48
C ARG A 19 19.64 45.29 3.93
N THR A 20 19.91 45.33 5.24
CA THR A 20 21.27 45.26 5.78
C THR A 20 21.63 43.81 6.11
N HIS A 21 22.76 43.33 5.59
CA HIS A 21 23.15 41.92 5.47
C HIS A 21 23.50 41.18 6.77
N ASP A 22 23.05 41.65 7.93
CA ASP A 22 23.23 40.95 9.21
C ASP A 22 21.87 40.78 9.87
N MET A 23 21.41 39.54 10.05
CA MET A 23 20.19 39.25 10.80
C MET A 23 20.35 38.02 11.70
N GLU A 24 20.70 38.26 12.95
CA GLU A 24 20.10 37.54 14.08
C GLU A 24 18.73 38.20 14.35
N ILE A 25 17.65 37.43 14.38
CA ILE A 25 16.33 37.92 14.78
C ILE A 25 16.15 37.62 16.26
N ASP A 26 15.91 38.65 17.08
CA ASP A 26 15.55 38.47 18.48
C ASP A 26 14.29 37.60 18.61
N GLN A 27 14.44 36.48 19.31
CA GLN A 27 13.41 35.44 19.51
C GLN A 27 12.10 36.01 20.10
N CYS A 28 12.18 37.10 20.86
CA CYS A 28 11.03 37.83 21.39
C CYS A 28 10.13 38.44 20.30
N LEU A 29 10.68 38.82 19.13
CA LEU A 29 9.90 39.37 18.01
C LEU A 29 9.09 38.28 17.29
N LEU A 30 9.64 37.06 17.18
CA LEU A 30 8.95 35.89 16.63
C LEU A 30 7.79 35.44 17.52
N GLU A 31 7.96 35.50 18.84
CA GLU A 31 6.94 35.10 19.82
C GLU A 31 5.75 36.07 19.88
N SER A 32 5.95 37.34 19.51
CA SER A 32 4.89 38.35 19.49
C SER A 32 3.90 38.21 18.32
N LEU A 33 4.21 37.38 17.32
CA LEU A 33 3.38 37.21 16.11
C LEU A 33 2.34 36.08 16.27
N PRO A 34 1.11 36.26 15.74
CA PRO A 34 0.10 35.20 15.64
C PRO A 34 0.61 33.99 14.84
N LEU A 35 0.18 32.79 15.22
CA LEU A 35 0.73 31.51 14.76
C LEU A 35 0.78 31.38 13.23
N GLY A 36 -0.28 31.78 12.53
CA GLY A 36 -0.32 31.75 11.05
C GLY A 36 0.65 32.73 10.38
N GLN A 37 0.97 33.87 11.00
CA GLN A 37 1.98 34.81 10.47
C GLN A 37 3.40 34.32 10.75
N ARG A 38 3.62 33.68 11.91
CA ARG A 38 4.88 33.02 12.26
C ARG A 38 5.22 31.90 11.28
N GLN A 39 4.25 31.05 10.96
CA GLN A 39 4.40 29.96 9.99
C GLN A 39 4.69 30.49 8.58
N ARG A 40 3.98 31.54 8.13
CA ARG A 40 4.28 32.18 6.83
C ARG A 40 5.68 32.79 6.78
N LEU A 41 6.13 33.44 7.85
CA LEU A 41 7.48 34.04 7.91
C LEU A 41 8.57 32.97 7.87
N VAL A 42 8.42 31.90 8.67
CA VAL A 42 9.36 30.77 8.70
C VAL A 42 9.40 30.04 7.35
N LYS A 43 8.24 29.84 6.71
CA LYS A 43 8.15 29.23 5.36
C LYS A 43 8.86 30.11 4.32
N ARG A 44 8.67 31.44 4.38
CA ARG A 44 9.38 32.39 3.50
C ARG A 44 10.89 32.40 3.72
N MET A 45 11.34 32.37 4.97
CA MET A 45 12.77 32.32 5.33
C MET A 45 13.42 31.02 4.87
N ARG A 46 12.72 29.88 4.99
CA ARG A 46 13.19 28.60 4.42
C ARG A 46 13.29 28.67 2.90
N CYS A 47 12.29 29.22 2.22
CA CYS A 47 12.35 29.39 0.76
C CYS A 47 13.52 30.28 0.33
N ASP A 48 13.80 31.38 1.03
CA ASP A 48 14.90 32.28 0.70
C ASP A 48 16.28 31.66 1.04
N GLN A 49 16.39 30.87 2.12
CA GLN A 49 17.61 30.11 2.44
C GLN A 49 17.90 29.02 1.40
N ILE A 50 16.87 28.27 0.99
CA ILE A 50 16.97 27.24 -0.05
C ILE A 50 17.39 27.90 -1.38
N LYS A 51 16.81 29.05 -1.71
CA LYS A 51 17.16 29.81 -2.92
C LYS A 51 18.60 30.33 -2.88
N ALA A 52 19.05 30.85 -1.73
CA ALA A 52 20.44 31.30 -1.55
C ALA A 52 21.44 30.13 -1.61
N TYR A 53 21.07 28.95 -1.11
CA TYR A 53 21.87 27.73 -1.23
C TYR A 53 22.04 27.32 -2.69
N TYR A 54 20.95 27.22 -3.46
CA TYR A 54 21.00 26.86 -4.88
C TYR A 54 21.71 27.90 -5.75
N GLU A 55 21.58 29.20 -5.44
CA GLU A 55 22.35 30.23 -6.16
C GLU A 55 23.86 30.12 -5.86
N ARG A 56 24.25 29.76 -4.64
CA ARG A 56 25.64 29.44 -4.28
C ARG A 56 26.13 28.20 -5.03
N GLU A 57 25.33 27.13 -5.05
CA GLU A 57 25.67 25.88 -5.74
C GLU A 57 25.83 26.09 -7.26
N LYS A 58 24.95 26.90 -7.86
CA LYS A 58 25.03 27.30 -9.27
C LYS A 58 26.22 28.21 -9.58
N ALA A 59 26.68 28.99 -8.61
CA ALA A 59 27.92 29.77 -8.71
C ALA A 59 29.17 28.88 -8.59
N PHE A 60 29.13 27.85 -7.73
CA PHE A 60 30.17 26.82 -7.60
C PHE A 60 30.29 25.97 -8.87
N GLN A 61 29.17 25.54 -9.46
CA GLN A 61 29.18 24.78 -10.73
C GLN A 61 29.71 25.61 -11.92
N LYS A 62 29.54 26.94 -11.91
CA LYS A 62 30.16 27.84 -12.90
C LYS A 62 31.68 27.97 -12.73
N GLN A 63 32.23 27.69 -11.55
CA GLN A 63 33.67 27.72 -11.30
C GLN A 63 34.36 26.39 -11.66
N GLU A 64 33.65 25.26 -11.66
CA GLU A 64 34.23 23.94 -11.96
C GLU A 64 34.02 23.44 -13.41
N GLY A 65 33.24 24.14 -14.24
CA GLY A 65 32.91 23.72 -15.60
C GLY A 65 33.65 24.45 -16.72
N HIS A 66 34.98 24.30 -16.84
CA HIS A 66 35.74 24.78 -18.01
C HIS A 66 36.20 23.60 -18.91
N VAL A 67 35.26 22.87 -19.53
CA VAL A 67 35.60 21.93 -20.64
C VAL A 67 34.55 21.98 -21.77
N LYS A 68 34.99 22.62 -22.87
CA LYS A 68 34.69 22.40 -24.30
C LYS A 68 33.23 22.38 -24.79
N LYS A 69 32.83 23.52 -25.36
CA LYS A 69 31.74 23.67 -26.34
C LYS A 69 31.93 22.71 -27.53
N PHE A 70 30.99 21.80 -27.74
CA PHE A 70 30.73 21.23 -29.07
C PHE A 70 29.84 22.18 -29.89
N LYS A 71 30.24 22.38 -31.14
CA LYS A 71 29.60 23.29 -32.11
C LYS A 71 28.16 22.87 -32.38
N HIS A 72 27.24 23.83 -32.33
CA HIS A 72 25.83 23.66 -32.68
C HIS A 72 25.66 23.19 -34.13
N GLY A 73 25.21 21.95 -34.30
CA GLY A 73 24.40 21.53 -35.44
C GLY A 73 22.95 21.98 -35.21
N LYS A 74 22.27 22.42 -36.26
CA LYS A 74 20.94 23.05 -36.24
C LYS A 74 19.92 22.29 -35.36
N ASN A 75 19.54 22.90 -34.24
CA ASN A 75 18.48 22.38 -33.36
C ASN A 75 17.14 22.42 -34.11
N HIS A 76 16.62 21.26 -34.48
CA HIS A 76 15.19 21.11 -34.72
C HIS A 76 14.53 21.20 -33.34
N ARG A 77 14.00 22.38 -32.99
CA ARG A 77 13.18 22.53 -31.78
C ARG A 77 11.87 21.80 -31.99
N VAL A 78 11.78 20.56 -31.51
CA VAL A 78 10.50 19.86 -31.35
C VAL A 78 9.65 20.73 -30.42
N HIS A 79 8.58 21.32 -30.96
CA HIS A 79 7.60 22.03 -30.16
C HIS A 79 6.57 21.01 -29.69
N PHE A 80 6.49 20.81 -28.39
CA PHE A 80 5.42 20.05 -27.77
C PHE A 80 4.20 20.96 -27.62
N ASN A 81 3.01 20.35 -27.62
CA ASN A 81 1.77 21.10 -27.41
C ASN A 81 1.78 21.72 -26.01
N LEU A 82 1.32 22.97 -25.88
CA LEU A 82 1.26 23.67 -24.59
C LEU A 82 0.38 22.93 -23.57
N ALA A 83 -0.65 22.21 -24.06
CA ALA A 83 -1.51 21.34 -23.27
C ALA A 83 -0.74 20.16 -22.62
N ASP A 84 0.14 19.51 -23.37
CA ASP A 84 0.93 18.38 -22.85
C ASP A 84 2.02 18.89 -21.91
N MET A 85 2.65 20.01 -22.27
CA MET A 85 3.71 20.64 -21.45
C MET A 85 3.18 21.12 -20.10
N ILE A 86 1.96 21.67 -20.03
CA ILE A 86 1.41 22.14 -18.76
C ILE A 86 0.99 20.97 -17.86
N GLN A 87 0.47 19.89 -18.44
CA GLN A 87 0.17 18.67 -17.69
C GLN A 87 1.45 18.05 -17.10
N ASP A 88 2.50 17.93 -17.92
CA ASP A 88 3.82 17.43 -17.47
C ASP A 88 4.42 18.29 -16.35
N ALA A 89 4.36 19.61 -16.49
CA ALA A 89 4.83 20.54 -15.47
C ALA A 89 4.05 20.41 -14.15
N ILE A 90 2.74 20.16 -14.21
CA ILE A 90 1.90 19.92 -13.01
C ILE A 90 2.29 18.61 -12.33
N ILE A 91 2.46 17.52 -13.08
CA ILE A 91 2.84 16.19 -12.58
C ILE A 91 4.21 16.22 -11.88
N HIS A 92 5.14 17.00 -12.41
CA HIS A 92 6.52 17.09 -11.90
C HIS A 92 6.76 18.22 -10.90
N HIS A 93 5.72 18.93 -10.46
CA HIS A 93 5.82 20.08 -9.55
C HIS A 93 6.77 21.20 -10.03
N ASP A 94 6.85 21.43 -11.34
CA ASP A 94 7.61 22.58 -11.88
C ASP A 94 6.73 23.83 -11.93
N ASP A 95 6.51 24.42 -10.76
CA ASP A 95 5.70 25.62 -10.54
C ASP A 95 6.13 26.81 -11.41
N LYS A 96 7.42 26.90 -11.74
CA LYS A 96 7.96 27.98 -12.59
C LYS A 96 7.55 27.76 -14.03
N GLU A 97 7.61 26.52 -14.49
CA GLU A 97 7.19 26.14 -15.83
C GLU A 97 5.67 26.27 -15.99
N VAL A 98 4.87 25.84 -14.99
CA VAL A 98 3.41 26.07 -14.97
C VAL A 98 3.07 27.56 -15.12
N LEU A 99 3.73 28.43 -14.33
CA LEU A 99 3.56 29.87 -14.43
C LEU A 99 3.99 30.45 -15.78
N ARG A 100 5.08 29.91 -16.35
CA ARG A 100 5.58 30.35 -17.66
C ARG A 100 4.62 29.95 -18.77
N LEU A 101 4.19 28.70 -18.81
CA LEU A 101 3.27 28.18 -19.82
C LEU A 101 1.92 28.90 -19.77
N LEU A 102 1.37 29.15 -18.58
CA LEU A 102 0.13 29.92 -18.42
C LEU A 102 0.30 31.41 -18.79
N LYS A 103 1.52 31.97 -18.74
CA LYS A 103 1.80 33.31 -19.28
C LYS A 103 2.00 33.31 -20.79
N ASP A 104 2.56 32.23 -21.32
CA ASP A 104 2.82 32.03 -22.75
C ASP A 104 1.55 31.61 -23.53
N GLY A 105 0.40 31.47 -22.84
CA GLY A 105 -0.91 31.26 -23.45
C GLY A 105 -1.44 29.83 -23.39
N ALA A 106 -0.88 28.97 -22.54
CA ALA A 106 -1.48 27.66 -22.25
C ALA A 106 -2.89 27.83 -21.67
N ASP A 107 -3.86 27.09 -22.19
CA ASP A 107 -5.25 27.18 -21.77
C ASP A 107 -5.43 26.48 -20.40
N PRO A 108 -5.82 27.19 -19.34
CA PRO A 108 -6.07 26.58 -18.03
C PRO A 108 -7.29 25.64 -18.03
N HIS A 109 -8.16 25.69 -19.05
CA HIS A 109 -9.33 24.82 -19.21
C HIS A 109 -9.05 23.56 -20.04
N THR A 110 -7.78 23.31 -20.36
CA THR A 110 -7.36 22.08 -21.03
C THR A 110 -7.86 20.85 -20.28
N LEU A 111 -8.54 19.95 -20.98
CA LEU A 111 -8.99 18.68 -20.43
C LEU A 111 -7.89 17.63 -20.50
N ILE A 112 -7.85 16.76 -19.49
CA ILE A 112 -7.00 15.56 -19.48
C ILE A 112 -7.73 14.40 -20.19
N SER A 113 -7.03 13.29 -20.42
CA SER A 113 -7.56 12.15 -21.17
C SER A 113 -8.81 11.49 -20.57
N SER A 114 -9.08 11.68 -19.26
CA SER A 114 -10.30 11.18 -18.59
C SER A 114 -11.48 12.15 -18.69
N GLY A 115 -11.39 13.21 -19.50
CA GLY A 115 -12.38 14.28 -19.55
C GLY A 115 -12.34 15.24 -18.35
N GLY A 116 -11.43 15.03 -17.40
CA GLY A 116 -11.22 15.89 -16.23
C GLY A 116 -10.51 17.21 -16.55
N SER A 117 -10.54 18.17 -15.63
CA SER A 117 -9.79 19.42 -15.72
C SER A 117 -8.36 19.28 -15.17
N LEU A 118 -7.49 20.27 -15.43
CA LEU A 118 -6.16 20.33 -14.80
C LEU A 118 -6.20 20.29 -13.25
N LEU A 119 -7.30 20.69 -12.61
CA LEU A 119 -7.48 20.55 -11.16
C LEU A 119 -7.54 19.09 -10.69
N HIS A 120 -8.03 18.16 -11.53
CA HIS A 120 -8.00 16.73 -11.22
C HIS A 120 -6.56 16.22 -11.19
N LEU A 121 -5.71 16.73 -12.08
CA LEU A 121 -4.30 16.40 -12.13
C LEU A 121 -3.58 16.97 -10.90
N CYS A 122 -3.84 18.23 -10.54
CA CYS A 122 -3.30 18.82 -9.32
C CYS A 122 -3.73 18.01 -8.08
N ALA A 123 -5.01 17.63 -7.99
CA ALA A 123 -5.55 16.83 -6.90
C ALA A 123 -4.93 15.44 -6.79
N ARG A 124 -4.55 14.81 -7.90
CA ARG A 124 -3.90 13.48 -7.92
C ARG A 124 -2.45 13.53 -7.46
N TYR A 125 -1.74 14.58 -7.82
CA TYR A 125 -0.29 14.72 -7.58
C TYR A 125 0.04 15.67 -6.42
N ASP A 126 -0.93 16.09 -5.61
CA ASP A 126 -0.73 17.03 -4.49
C ASP A 126 -0.04 18.35 -4.89
N ASN A 127 -0.37 18.88 -6.07
CA ASN A 127 0.16 20.16 -6.53
C ASN A 127 -0.76 21.34 -6.17
N ALA A 128 -0.75 21.73 -4.89
CA ALA A 128 -1.59 22.81 -4.36
C ALA A 128 -1.26 24.19 -4.98
N PHE A 129 0.00 24.45 -5.33
CA PHE A 129 0.41 25.73 -5.94
C PHE A 129 -0.18 25.92 -7.34
N ALA A 130 -0.08 24.89 -8.19
CA ALA A 130 -0.71 24.91 -9.50
C ALA A 130 -2.24 24.98 -9.38
N ALA A 131 -2.84 24.26 -8.42
CA ALA A 131 -4.28 24.32 -8.18
C ALA A 131 -4.75 25.74 -7.81
N GLU A 132 -4.04 26.45 -6.92
CA GLU A 132 -4.38 27.82 -6.51
C GLU A 132 -4.38 28.76 -7.71
N ILE A 133 -3.34 28.67 -8.55
CA ILE A 133 -3.21 29.46 -9.77
C ILE A 133 -4.33 29.18 -10.78
N LEU A 134 -4.73 27.91 -10.93
CA LEU A 134 -5.79 27.52 -11.85
C LEU A 134 -7.16 27.98 -11.35
N ILE A 135 -7.42 27.90 -10.04
CA ILE A 135 -8.63 28.44 -9.41
C ILE A 135 -8.71 29.95 -9.61
N ASP A 136 -7.60 30.67 -9.39
CA ASP A 136 -7.51 32.12 -9.62
C ASP A 136 -7.76 32.50 -11.09
N ARG A 137 -7.45 31.59 -12.02
CA ARG A 137 -7.76 31.75 -13.45
C ARG A 137 -9.17 31.31 -13.84
N GLY A 138 -10.01 30.93 -12.88
CA GLY A 138 -11.44 30.65 -13.10
C GLY A 138 -11.73 29.23 -13.59
N VAL A 139 -10.82 28.27 -13.39
CA VAL A 139 -11.13 26.86 -13.68
C VAL A 139 -12.26 26.38 -12.77
N ASN A 140 -13.27 25.74 -13.35
CA ASN A 140 -14.43 25.26 -12.61
C ASN A 140 -14.03 24.15 -11.62
N VAL A 141 -14.10 24.47 -10.32
CA VAL A 141 -13.82 23.54 -9.21
C VAL A 141 -14.79 22.36 -9.15
N ASN A 142 -15.99 22.53 -9.70
CA ASN A 142 -17.07 21.54 -9.74
C ASN A 142 -17.13 20.79 -11.08
N HIS A 143 -16.11 20.91 -11.93
CA HIS A 143 -16.02 20.13 -13.16
C HIS A 143 -16.01 18.64 -12.82
N GLN A 144 -16.85 17.87 -13.52
CA GLN A 144 -16.97 16.43 -13.41
C GLN A 144 -16.33 15.78 -14.63
N ASP A 145 -15.46 14.79 -14.41
CA ASP A 145 -14.85 14.00 -15.47
C ASP A 145 -15.82 12.93 -16.04
N GLU A 146 -15.32 12.01 -16.87
CA GLU A 146 -16.15 10.97 -17.51
C GLU A 146 -16.86 10.05 -16.50
N ASP A 147 -16.29 9.86 -15.30
CA ASP A 147 -16.85 9.06 -14.20
C ASP A 147 -17.66 9.92 -13.21
N PHE A 148 -17.93 11.18 -13.58
CA PHE A 148 -18.51 12.19 -12.71
C PHE A 148 -17.69 12.49 -11.44
N TRP A 149 -16.40 12.19 -11.45
CA TRP A 149 -15.52 12.59 -10.36
C TRP A 149 -15.24 14.07 -10.45
N THR A 150 -15.25 14.73 -9.28
CA THR A 150 -14.73 16.09 -9.16
C THR A 150 -13.29 16.05 -8.66
N SER A 151 -12.57 17.16 -8.80
CA SER A 151 -11.23 17.31 -8.23
C SER A 151 -11.18 17.05 -6.70
N VAL A 152 -12.30 17.24 -5.97
CA VAL A 152 -12.41 16.86 -4.55
C VAL A 152 -12.47 15.34 -4.35
N HIS A 153 -13.15 14.59 -5.23
CA HIS A 153 -13.16 13.12 -5.16
C HIS A 153 -11.74 12.56 -5.29
N VAL A 154 -10.98 13.07 -6.27
CA VAL A 154 -9.58 12.69 -6.48
C VAL A 154 -8.73 13.03 -5.26
N ALA A 155 -8.85 14.26 -4.74
CA ALA A 155 -8.08 14.69 -3.58
C ALA A 155 -8.35 13.83 -2.33
N CYS A 156 -9.60 13.38 -2.14
CA CYS A 156 -9.98 12.53 -1.01
C CYS A 156 -9.49 11.09 -1.16
N ALA A 157 -9.56 10.54 -2.38
CA ALA A 157 -9.03 9.20 -2.66
C ALA A 157 -7.50 9.13 -2.51
N CYS A 158 -6.80 10.24 -2.80
CA CYS A 158 -5.35 10.36 -2.66
C CYS A 158 -4.87 10.83 -1.27
N ASP A 159 -5.79 11.22 -0.38
CA ASP A 159 -5.53 11.89 0.90
C ASP A 159 -4.65 13.15 0.83
N ASN A 160 -5.05 14.11 0.01
CA ASN A 160 -4.36 15.39 -0.16
C ASN A 160 -5.12 16.52 0.55
N PRO A 161 -4.96 16.71 1.89
CA PRO A 161 -5.79 17.61 2.69
C PRO A 161 -5.65 19.08 2.31
N ASP A 162 -4.45 19.51 1.90
CA ASP A 162 -4.18 20.89 1.45
C ASP A 162 -5.00 21.25 0.21
N ILE A 163 -5.14 20.30 -0.73
CA ILE A 163 -5.97 20.49 -1.93
C ILE A 163 -7.45 20.43 -1.57
N VAL A 164 -7.87 19.52 -0.69
CA VAL A 164 -9.26 19.48 -0.20
C VAL A 164 -9.64 20.83 0.40
N LEU A 165 -8.81 21.39 1.28
CA LEU A 165 -9.05 22.69 1.90
C LEU A 165 -9.11 23.82 0.87
N LEU A 166 -8.16 23.83 -0.09
CA LEU A 166 -8.13 24.83 -1.16
C LEU A 166 -9.39 24.79 -2.02
N LEU A 167 -9.86 23.60 -2.39
CA LEU A 167 -11.09 23.42 -3.19
C LEU A 167 -12.34 23.82 -2.40
N LEU A 168 -12.40 23.53 -1.10
CA LEU A 168 -13.50 23.96 -0.22
C LEU A 168 -13.58 25.48 -0.12
N VAL A 169 -12.43 26.14 0.10
CA VAL A 169 -12.35 27.61 0.14
C VAL A 169 -12.78 28.23 -1.19
N ALA A 170 -12.50 27.54 -2.31
CA ALA A 170 -12.92 27.93 -3.65
C ALA A 170 -14.40 27.62 -3.97
N GLY A 171 -15.17 27.05 -3.03
CA GLY A 171 -16.61 26.79 -3.18
C GLY A 171 -16.93 25.47 -3.88
N ALA A 172 -16.07 24.45 -3.73
CA ALA A 172 -16.36 23.12 -4.27
C ALA A 172 -17.59 22.48 -3.58
N ASN A 173 -18.47 21.91 -4.40
CA ASN A 173 -19.65 21.17 -3.96
C ASN A 173 -19.27 19.72 -3.68
N VAL A 174 -19.12 19.42 -2.38
CA VAL A 174 -18.76 18.10 -1.87
C VAL A 174 -19.90 17.08 -1.95
N LEU A 175 -21.11 17.49 -2.32
CA LEU A 175 -22.30 16.64 -2.43
C LEU A 175 -22.54 16.14 -3.85
N LEU A 176 -21.69 16.53 -4.82
CA LEU A 176 -21.75 15.97 -6.17
C LEU A 176 -21.46 14.48 -6.13
N GLN A 177 -22.22 13.73 -6.91
CA GLN A 177 -22.17 12.27 -6.94
C GLN A 177 -21.45 11.79 -8.18
N ASP A 178 -20.65 10.75 -8.03
CA ASP A 178 -20.06 10.02 -9.14
C ASP A 178 -21.08 9.08 -9.82
N VAL A 179 -20.63 8.33 -10.82
CA VAL A 179 -21.44 7.31 -11.51
C VAL A 179 -22.03 6.23 -10.58
N ASN A 180 -21.46 6.01 -9.40
CA ASN A 180 -21.94 5.03 -8.40
C ASN A 180 -22.86 5.66 -7.34
N GLY A 181 -23.13 6.97 -7.42
CA GLY A 181 -23.87 7.70 -6.40
C GLY A 181 -23.07 8.01 -5.13
N ASN A 182 -21.74 7.82 -5.16
CA ASN A 182 -20.83 8.13 -4.08
C ASN A 182 -20.45 9.62 -4.09
N ILE A 183 -20.35 10.22 -2.92
CA ILE A 183 -19.78 11.58 -2.75
C ILE A 183 -18.30 11.50 -2.40
N ALA A 184 -17.57 12.62 -2.46
CA ALA A 184 -16.13 12.64 -2.18
C ALA A 184 -15.75 12.05 -0.80
N LEU A 185 -16.61 12.23 0.22
CA LEU A 185 -16.40 11.65 1.56
C LEU A 185 -16.38 10.10 1.55
N ASP A 186 -17.12 9.45 0.65
CA ASP A 186 -17.15 7.98 0.56
C ASP A 186 -15.80 7.40 0.11
N TYR A 187 -14.95 8.22 -0.54
CA TYR A 187 -13.62 7.86 -0.99
C TYR A 187 -12.51 8.21 0.01
N ALA A 188 -12.82 8.99 1.05
CA ALA A 188 -11.89 9.29 2.12
C ALA A 188 -11.90 8.15 3.16
N MET A 189 -10.75 7.50 3.38
CA MET A 189 -10.62 6.49 4.44
C MET A 189 -10.85 7.09 5.82
N GLU A 190 -11.51 6.32 6.68
CA GLU A 190 -11.84 6.73 8.05
C GLU A 190 -10.56 7.03 8.85
N GLY A 191 -10.48 8.24 9.41
CA GLY A 191 -9.35 8.71 10.22
C GLY A 191 -8.25 9.46 9.45
N MET A 192 -8.37 9.59 8.12
CA MET A 192 -7.47 10.43 7.33
C MET A 192 -7.81 11.92 7.44
N GLU A 193 -6.85 12.80 7.20
CA GLU A 193 -7.01 14.24 7.39
C GLU A 193 -8.06 14.82 6.43
N SER A 194 -8.08 14.34 5.18
CA SER A 194 -9.11 14.70 4.19
C SER A 194 -10.53 14.34 4.67
N SER A 195 -10.67 13.20 5.37
CA SER A 195 -11.96 12.76 5.94
C SER A 195 -12.40 13.68 7.08
N CYS A 196 -11.48 14.07 7.96
CA CYS A 196 -11.76 14.99 9.07
C CYS A 196 -12.18 16.37 8.58
N ILE A 197 -11.48 16.91 7.57
CA ILE A 197 -11.79 18.21 6.98
C ILE A 197 -13.20 18.19 6.35
N LEU A 198 -13.52 17.17 5.57
CA LEU A 198 -14.84 17.05 4.94
C LEU A 198 -15.98 16.85 5.96
N LEU A 199 -15.77 16.01 6.98
CA LEU A 199 -16.75 15.79 8.04
C LEU A 199 -17.05 17.08 8.79
N THR A 200 -15.99 17.81 9.19
CA THR A 200 -16.13 19.11 9.87
C THR A 200 -16.86 20.11 8.98
N TYR A 201 -16.49 20.21 7.71
CA TYR A 201 -17.14 21.12 6.75
C TYR A 201 -18.63 20.77 6.56
N LEU A 202 -18.97 19.49 6.43
CA LEU A 202 -20.36 19.04 6.26
C LEU A 202 -21.21 19.30 7.52
N GLU A 203 -20.64 19.07 8.71
CA GLU A 203 -21.28 19.39 9.99
C GLU A 203 -21.53 20.89 10.16
N GLU A 204 -20.53 21.73 9.84
CA GLU A 204 -20.65 23.20 9.89
C GLU A 204 -21.70 23.74 8.92
N ASN A 205 -21.88 23.09 7.77
CA ASN A 205 -22.90 23.43 6.79
C ASN A 205 -24.27 22.76 7.08
N GLY A 206 -24.43 22.09 8.22
CA GLY A 206 -25.70 21.51 8.67
C GLY A 206 -26.17 20.30 7.86
N VAL A 207 -25.25 19.59 7.20
CA VAL A 207 -25.57 18.38 6.43
C VAL A 207 -25.61 17.17 7.38
N ASP A 208 -26.79 16.57 7.56
CA ASP A 208 -26.93 15.35 8.37
C ASP A 208 -26.41 14.12 7.61
N LEU A 209 -25.20 13.69 7.97
CA LEU A 209 -24.53 12.51 7.42
C LEU A 209 -25.29 11.21 7.69
N ASN A 210 -26.04 11.12 8.80
CA ASN A 210 -26.86 9.95 9.10
C ASN A 210 -28.05 9.88 8.16
N SER A 211 -28.71 11.00 7.85
CA SER A 211 -29.75 11.06 6.82
C SER A 211 -29.21 10.77 5.41
N LEU A 212 -27.98 11.18 5.08
CA LEU A 212 -27.34 10.94 3.78
C LEU A 212 -26.93 9.47 3.59
N ARG A 213 -26.36 8.84 4.63
CA ARG A 213 -26.08 7.39 4.69
C ARG A 213 -27.37 6.56 4.76
N GLN A 214 -28.37 7.02 5.50
CA GLN A 214 -29.70 6.41 5.52
C GLN A 214 -30.37 6.53 4.16
N MET A 215 -30.25 7.63 3.40
CA MET A 215 -30.73 7.71 2.02
C MET A 215 -30.02 6.72 1.08
N LYS A 216 -28.73 6.47 1.27
CA LYS A 216 -27.94 5.50 0.47
C LYS A 216 -28.39 4.05 0.69
N ILE A 217 -28.75 3.69 1.93
CA ILE A 217 -29.26 2.35 2.31
C ILE A 217 -30.78 2.23 2.14
N GLN A 218 -31.53 3.32 2.35
CA GLN A 218 -32.98 3.36 2.17
C GLN A 218 -33.32 3.27 0.70
N ARG A 219 -32.69 3.98 -0.24
CA ARG A 219 -33.14 3.97 -1.65
C ARG A 219 -33.29 2.57 -2.26
N PRO A 220 -32.34 1.62 -2.12
CA PRO A 220 -32.55 0.24 -2.56
C PRO A 220 -33.65 -0.49 -1.75
N MET A 221 -33.69 -0.31 -0.43
CA MET A 221 -34.64 -1.00 0.46
C MET A 221 -36.08 -0.47 0.37
N THR A 222 -36.25 0.84 0.18
CA THR A 222 -37.52 1.53 -0.07
C THR A 222 -37.97 1.25 -1.48
N MET A 223 -37.10 1.31 -2.50
CA MET A 223 -37.46 0.88 -3.85
C MET A 223 -37.84 -0.59 -3.88
N LEU A 224 -37.13 -1.47 -3.15
CA LEU A 224 -37.52 -2.87 -3.01
C LEU A 224 -38.88 -3.03 -2.33
N ALA A 225 -39.14 -2.26 -1.25
CA ALA A 225 -40.42 -2.28 -0.55
C ALA A 225 -41.56 -1.74 -1.44
N ASP A 226 -41.34 -0.63 -2.13
CA ASP A 226 -42.30 0.03 -3.03
C ASP A 226 -42.59 -0.85 -4.25
N VAL A 227 -41.57 -1.50 -4.81
CA VAL A 227 -41.75 -2.48 -5.90
C VAL A 227 -42.52 -3.70 -5.41
N LYS A 228 -42.23 -4.21 -4.20
CA LYS A 228 -43.03 -5.28 -3.58
C LYS A 228 -44.48 -4.86 -3.39
N GLN A 229 -44.73 -3.65 -2.89
CA GLN A 229 -46.08 -3.11 -2.72
C GLN A 229 -46.78 -2.91 -4.06
N LEU A 230 -46.07 -2.40 -5.08
CA LEU A 230 -46.59 -2.22 -6.43
C LEU A 230 -47.00 -3.56 -7.05
N ILE A 231 -46.18 -4.60 -6.90
CA ILE A 231 -46.50 -5.97 -7.35
C ILE A 231 -47.71 -6.52 -6.60
N LEU A 232 -47.75 -6.37 -5.27
CA LEU A 232 -48.90 -6.82 -4.44
C LEU A 232 -50.19 -6.09 -4.79
N ALA A 233 -50.12 -4.82 -5.19
CA ALA A 233 -51.25 -4.02 -5.64
C ALA A 233 -51.65 -4.30 -7.11
N GLY A 234 -50.97 -5.22 -7.80
CA GLY A 234 -51.24 -5.56 -9.20
C GLY A 234 -50.70 -4.56 -10.23
N GLY A 235 -49.75 -3.71 -9.84
CA GLY A 235 -49.07 -2.76 -10.73
C GLY A 235 -48.13 -3.45 -11.72
N SER A 236 -47.93 -2.83 -12.88
CA SER A 236 -47.06 -3.37 -13.93
C SER A 236 -45.60 -2.99 -13.70
N VAL A 237 -44.71 -3.99 -13.66
CA VAL A 237 -43.25 -3.79 -13.56
C VAL A 237 -42.61 -3.21 -14.83
N ASN A 238 -43.33 -3.26 -15.95
CA ASN A 238 -42.89 -2.76 -17.26
C ASN A 238 -43.38 -1.34 -17.57
N GLN A 239 -43.96 -0.65 -16.57
CA GLN A 239 -44.43 0.71 -16.76
C GLN A 239 -43.28 1.65 -17.08
N LYS A 240 -43.42 2.39 -18.19
CA LYS A 240 -42.47 3.42 -18.63
C LYS A 240 -42.90 4.79 -18.11
N ASN A 241 -41.92 5.61 -17.74
CA ASN A 241 -42.16 7.03 -17.50
C ASN A 241 -42.16 7.83 -18.82
N ASP A 242 -42.32 9.16 -18.75
CA ASP A 242 -42.34 10.06 -19.92
C ASP A 242 -41.06 9.99 -20.79
N LYS A 243 -39.97 9.45 -20.24
CA LYS A 243 -38.69 9.26 -20.94
C LYS A 243 -38.50 7.84 -21.47
N GLY A 244 -39.52 6.98 -21.39
CA GLY A 244 -39.43 5.58 -21.80
C GLY A 244 -38.69 4.68 -20.81
N VAL A 245 -38.24 5.22 -19.67
CA VAL A 245 -37.43 4.52 -18.67
C VAL A 245 -38.33 3.69 -17.76
N THR A 246 -37.94 2.44 -17.50
CA THR A 246 -38.62 1.52 -16.57
C THR A 246 -37.88 1.41 -15.23
N LEU A 247 -38.52 0.78 -14.24
CA LEU A 247 -37.88 0.47 -12.95
C LEU A 247 -36.62 -0.40 -13.11
N LEU A 248 -36.60 -1.29 -14.11
CA LEU A 248 -35.44 -2.13 -14.40
C LEU A 248 -34.23 -1.29 -14.87
N HIS A 249 -34.43 -0.27 -15.71
CA HIS A 249 -33.36 0.65 -16.11
C HIS A 249 -32.75 1.36 -14.91
N ILE A 250 -33.60 1.84 -13.99
CA ILE A 250 -33.16 2.55 -12.78
C ILE A 250 -32.36 1.61 -11.87
N ALA A 251 -32.85 0.39 -11.66
CA ALA A 251 -32.15 -0.61 -10.86
C ALA A 251 -30.80 -1.00 -11.47
N CYS A 252 -30.72 -1.13 -12.81
CA CYS A 252 -29.50 -1.48 -13.52
C CYS A 252 -28.46 -0.34 -13.55
N ALA A 253 -28.88 0.92 -13.66
CA ALA A 253 -27.96 2.06 -13.61
C ALA A 253 -27.37 2.29 -12.21
N ASN A 254 -28.15 2.03 -11.15
CA ASN A 254 -27.74 2.31 -9.76
C ASN A 254 -27.18 1.08 -9.01
N GLY A 255 -27.03 -0.07 -9.68
CA GLY A 255 -26.46 -1.27 -9.05
C GLY A 255 -27.41 -2.05 -8.12
N TYR A 256 -28.72 -1.82 -8.17
CA TYR A 256 -29.70 -2.42 -7.25
C TYR A 256 -30.08 -3.86 -7.64
N LYS A 257 -29.15 -4.80 -7.42
CA LYS A 257 -29.29 -6.21 -7.78
C LYS A 257 -30.58 -6.86 -7.28
N ASP A 258 -30.93 -6.68 -6.00
CA ASP A 258 -32.10 -7.34 -5.40
C ASP A 258 -33.43 -6.79 -5.97
N VAL A 259 -33.46 -5.50 -6.28
CA VAL A 259 -34.61 -4.86 -6.95
C VAL A 259 -34.73 -5.36 -8.38
N ALA A 260 -33.61 -5.41 -9.13
CA ALA A 260 -33.60 -5.93 -10.50
C ALA A 260 -34.02 -7.41 -10.56
N SER A 261 -33.51 -8.25 -9.64
CA SER A 261 -33.92 -9.66 -9.55
C SER A 261 -35.42 -9.79 -9.32
N LEU A 262 -35.96 -9.06 -8.34
CA LEU A 262 -37.41 -9.09 -8.06
C LEU A 262 -38.24 -8.68 -9.29
N ILE A 263 -37.83 -7.62 -9.98
CA ILE A 263 -38.52 -7.12 -11.18
C ILE A 263 -38.48 -8.15 -12.31
N LEU A 264 -37.33 -8.80 -12.53
CA LEU A 264 -37.14 -9.84 -13.54
C LEU A 264 -37.93 -11.12 -13.24
N ASP A 265 -37.96 -11.55 -11.97
CA ASP A 265 -38.72 -12.71 -11.50
C ASP A 265 -40.24 -12.55 -11.73
N HIS A 266 -40.72 -11.30 -11.80
CA HIS A 266 -42.12 -10.96 -12.05
C HIS A 266 -42.41 -10.61 -13.52
N GLY A 267 -41.57 -11.05 -14.45
CA GLY A 267 -41.83 -10.99 -15.89
C GLY A 267 -41.55 -9.63 -16.52
N ALA A 268 -40.59 -8.86 -15.99
CA ALA A 268 -40.14 -7.66 -16.65
C ALA A 268 -39.46 -7.97 -17.99
N ASP A 269 -39.70 -7.11 -18.99
CA ASP A 269 -39.04 -7.19 -20.27
C ASP A 269 -37.58 -6.74 -20.13
N VAL A 270 -36.66 -7.69 -20.31
CA VAL A 270 -35.22 -7.51 -20.17
C VAL A 270 -34.66 -6.61 -21.27
N ASN A 271 -35.29 -6.62 -22.44
CA ASN A 271 -34.84 -5.93 -23.66
C ASN A 271 -35.59 -4.61 -23.89
N VAL A 272 -36.30 -4.14 -22.87
CA VAL A 272 -37.02 -2.88 -22.94
C VAL A 272 -36.07 -1.73 -23.26
N VAL A 273 -36.45 -0.88 -24.19
CA VAL A 273 -35.68 0.32 -24.56
C VAL A 273 -36.33 1.59 -24.03
N ASP A 274 -35.49 2.55 -23.63
CA ASP A 274 -35.91 3.92 -23.36
C ASP A 274 -36.02 4.77 -24.64
N ASN A 275 -36.30 6.07 -24.51
CA ASN A 275 -36.45 6.97 -25.67
C ASN A 275 -35.14 7.21 -26.46
N GLN A 276 -33.99 6.80 -25.91
CA GLN A 276 -32.67 6.86 -26.56
C GLN A 276 -32.22 5.47 -27.06
N TYR A 277 -33.12 4.48 -27.07
CA TYR A 277 -32.83 3.09 -27.41
C TYR A 277 -31.86 2.39 -26.43
N TRP A 278 -31.65 2.94 -25.23
CA TRP A 278 -30.85 2.29 -24.21
C TRP A 278 -31.65 1.17 -23.57
N THR A 279 -31.01 0.02 -23.40
CA THR A 279 -31.57 -1.11 -22.64
C THR A 279 -31.02 -1.14 -21.22
N PRO A 280 -31.64 -1.87 -20.27
CA PRO A 280 -31.06 -2.11 -18.96
C PRO A 280 -29.65 -2.69 -19.02
N LEU A 281 -29.33 -3.49 -20.04
CA LEU A 281 -28.00 -4.04 -20.27
C LEU A 281 -26.98 -2.96 -20.67
N HIS A 282 -27.36 -1.99 -21.50
CA HIS A 282 -26.51 -0.83 -21.82
C HIS A 282 -26.15 -0.05 -20.55
N LEU A 283 -27.14 0.22 -19.70
CA LEU A 283 -26.91 0.94 -18.44
C LEU A 283 -26.04 0.13 -17.48
N ALA A 284 -26.29 -1.18 -17.32
CA ALA A 284 -25.46 -2.03 -16.47
C ALA A 284 -24.00 -2.12 -16.97
N ALA A 285 -23.79 -2.15 -18.29
CA ALA A 285 -22.46 -2.18 -18.90
C ALA A 285 -21.73 -0.85 -18.73
N LYS A 286 -22.39 0.27 -19.02
CA LYS A 286 -21.84 1.64 -18.88
C LYS A 286 -21.49 2.02 -17.46
N TYR A 287 -22.26 1.56 -16.48
CA TYR A 287 -22.03 1.88 -15.07
C TYR A 287 -21.29 0.77 -14.31
N GLY A 288 -20.62 -0.15 -15.02
CA GLY A 288 -19.71 -1.14 -14.40
C GLY A 288 -20.39 -2.20 -13.53
N GLN A 289 -21.68 -2.44 -13.71
CA GLN A 289 -22.48 -3.30 -12.83
C GLN A 289 -22.36 -4.79 -13.20
N THR A 290 -21.18 -5.38 -13.02
CA THR A 290 -20.84 -6.75 -13.45
C THR A 290 -21.85 -7.82 -13.01
N ASN A 291 -22.35 -7.73 -11.77
CA ASN A 291 -23.32 -8.69 -11.24
C ASN A 291 -24.70 -8.58 -11.91
N LEU A 292 -25.09 -7.37 -12.31
CA LEU A 292 -26.33 -7.11 -13.04
C LEU A 292 -26.19 -7.49 -14.51
N VAL A 293 -25.04 -7.27 -15.13
CA VAL A 293 -24.77 -7.75 -16.49
C VAL A 293 -24.92 -9.27 -16.55
N LYS A 294 -24.32 -10.01 -15.60
CA LYS A 294 -24.52 -11.46 -15.48
C LYS A 294 -25.99 -11.85 -15.31
N LEU A 295 -26.70 -11.17 -14.39
CA LEU A 295 -28.12 -11.43 -14.12
C LEU A 295 -28.97 -11.21 -15.38
N LEU A 296 -28.80 -10.10 -16.08
CA LEU A 296 -29.54 -9.78 -17.30
C LEU A 296 -29.26 -10.80 -18.41
N LEU A 297 -28.00 -11.20 -18.61
CA LEU A 297 -27.63 -12.24 -19.58
C LEU A 297 -28.24 -13.61 -19.22
N MET A 298 -28.31 -13.97 -17.93
CA MET A 298 -29.02 -15.18 -17.48
C MET A 298 -30.52 -15.15 -17.82
N HIS A 299 -31.14 -13.96 -17.75
CA HIS A 299 -32.52 -13.73 -18.18
C HIS A 299 -32.67 -13.51 -19.71
N GLN A 300 -31.65 -13.88 -20.51
CA GLN A 300 -31.67 -13.81 -21.97
C GLN A 300 -31.79 -12.38 -22.53
N ALA A 301 -31.15 -11.40 -21.88
CA ALA A 301 -30.91 -10.09 -22.48
C ALA A 301 -30.21 -10.22 -23.83
N ASN A 302 -30.65 -9.47 -24.83
CA ASN A 302 -30.03 -9.42 -26.13
C ASN A 302 -28.84 -8.42 -26.10
N PRO A 303 -27.60 -8.91 -26.20
CA PRO A 303 -26.42 -8.05 -26.16
C PRO A 303 -26.12 -7.34 -27.48
N SER A 304 -26.85 -7.61 -28.56
CA SER A 304 -26.62 -6.99 -29.88
C SER A 304 -27.54 -5.80 -30.20
N LEU A 305 -28.37 -5.37 -29.25
CA LEU A 305 -29.23 -4.19 -29.42
C LEU A 305 -28.39 -2.92 -29.47
N LEU A 306 -28.79 -1.98 -30.32
CA LEU A 306 -28.07 -0.73 -30.54
C LEU A 306 -28.79 0.45 -29.87
N SER A 307 -28.00 1.37 -29.32
CA SER A 307 -28.47 2.67 -28.84
C SER A 307 -28.77 3.63 -30.01
N CYS A 308 -29.29 4.83 -29.73
CA CYS A 308 -29.48 5.87 -30.74
C CYS A 308 -28.19 6.36 -31.41
N ASN A 309 -27.03 6.00 -30.87
CA ASN A 309 -25.71 6.32 -31.41
C ASN A 309 -25.07 5.14 -32.16
N ASP A 310 -25.84 4.07 -32.45
CA ASP A 310 -25.34 2.83 -33.06
C ASP A 310 -24.29 2.09 -32.19
N GLU A 311 -24.34 2.28 -30.87
CA GLU A 311 -23.44 1.63 -29.90
C GLU A 311 -24.11 0.41 -29.28
N LYS A 312 -23.39 -0.72 -29.17
CA LYS A 312 -23.80 -1.91 -28.39
C LYS A 312 -23.45 -1.75 -26.91
N PRO A 313 -24.02 -2.57 -26.01
CA PRO A 313 -23.60 -2.64 -24.61
C PRO A 313 -22.11 -2.93 -24.41
N SER A 314 -21.49 -3.72 -25.30
CA SER A 314 -20.05 -4.01 -25.28
C SER A 314 -19.20 -2.77 -25.58
N ASP A 315 -19.61 -1.96 -26.56
CA ASP A 315 -18.89 -0.73 -26.98
C ASP A 315 -18.83 0.34 -25.88
N ILE A 316 -19.79 0.34 -24.95
CA ILE A 316 -19.90 1.29 -23.84
C ILE A 316 -19.53 0.70 -22.49
N ALA A 317 -18.95 -0.51 -22.46
CA ALA A 317 -18.65 -1.21 -21.23
C ALA A 317 -17.58 -0.46 -20.40
N ALA A 318 -17.84 -0.28 -19.10
CA ALA A 318 -16.93 0.43 -18.21
C ALA A 318 -15.60 -0.30 -17.91
N SER A 319 -15.46 -1.56 -18.32
CA SER A 319 -14.23 -2.35 -18.10
C SER A 319 -14.07 -3.43 -19.16
N GLU A 320 -12.82 -3.75 -19.50
CA GLU A 320 -12.46 -4.84 -20.44
C GLU A 320 -13.10 -6.18 -20.03
N PHE A 321 -13.25 -6.43 -18.72
CA PHE A 321 -13.90 -7.65 -18.23
C PHE A 321 -15.39 -7.74 -18.60
N ILE A 322 -16.12 -6.62 -18.51
CA ILE A 322 -17.55 -6.57 -18.88
C ILE A 322 -17.69 -6.62 -20.41
N GLU A 323 -16.80 -5.94 -21.13
CA GLU A 323 -16.73 -5.98 -22.59
C GLU A 323 -16.54 -7.41 -23.09
N GLU A 324 -15.52 -8.14 -22.60
CA GLU A 324 -15.28 -9.54 -22.97
C GLU A 324 -16.49 -10.44 -22.70
N MET A 325 -17.16 -10.24 -21.56
CA MET A 325 -18.34 -11.01 -21.19
C MET A 325 -19.51 -10.74 -22.13
N LEU A 326 -19.71 -9.50 -22.56
CA LEU A 326 -20.74 -9.12 -23.52
C LEU A 326 -20.42 -9.62 -24.93
N LEU A 327 -19.17 -9.51 -25.38
CA LEU A 327 -18.72 -10.06 -26.66
C LEU A 327 -18.91 -11.58 -26.72
N LYS A 328 -18.62 -12.31 -25.63
CA LYS A 328 -18.92 -13.75 -25.53
C LYS A 328 -20.43 -14.03 -25.55
N ALA A 329 -21.24 -13.16 -24.96
CA ALA A 329 -22.69 -13.31 -25.02
C ALA A 329 -23.25 -13.03 -26.42
N GLU A 330 -22.66 -12.09 -27.16
CA GLU A 330 -23.03 -11.78 -28.56
C GLU A 330 -22.79 -12.97 -29.48
N THR A 331 -21.62 -13.63 -29.39
CA THR A 331 -21.33 -14.80 -30.20
C THR A 331 -22.31 -15.94 -29.92
N VAL A 332 -22.61 -16.21 -28.64
CA VAL A 332 -23.60 -17.21 -28.22
C VAL A 332 -25.00 -16.85 -28.72
N TRP A 333 -25.35 -15.57 -28.72
CA TRP A 333 -26.65 -15.09 -29.20
C TRP A 333 -26.81 -15.26 -30.72
N GLU A 334 -25.76 -14.94 -31.49
CA GLU A 334 -25.73 -15.13 -32.94
C GLU A 334 -25.79 -16.60 -33.35
N GLU A 335 -25.15 -17.49 -32.59
CA GLU A 335 -25.24 -18.94 -32.79
C GLU A 335 -26.66 -19.46 -32.54
N LYS A 336 -27.32 -18.99 -31.47
CA LYS A 336 -28.72 -19.32 -31.15
C LYS A 336 -29.71 -18.92 -32.25
N MET A 337 -29.46 -17.80 -32.94
CA MET A 337 -30.30 -17.30 -34.02
C MET A 337 -30.13 -18.10 -35.34
N LYS A 338 -29.06 -18.88 -35.48
CA LYS A 338 -28.77 -19.68 -36.69
C LYS A 338 -29.36 -21.09 -36.66
N ASP A 339 -29.79 -21.63 -35.52
CA ASP A 339 -30.37 -22.98 -35.43
C ASP A 339 -31.56 -23.10 -34.43
N PRO A 340 -32.83 -22.92 -34.88
CA PRO A 340 -33.99 -22.81 -33.99
C PRO A 340 -34.53 -24.14 -33.41
N LEU A 341 -33.96 -25.30 -33.72
CA LEU A 341 -34.61 -26.61 -33.53
C LEU A 341 -33.99 -27.57 -32.50
N SER A 342 -33.05 -27.13 -31.67
CA SER A 342 -32.53 -27.97 -30.57
C SER A 342 -32.80 -27.35 -29.20
N VAL A 343 -33.93 -27.71 -28.60
CA VAL A 343 -34.14 -27.54 -27.15
C VAL A 343 -34.44 -28.89 -26.53
N SER A 344 -33.50 -29.39 -25.74
CA SER A 344 -33.77 -30.13 -24.50
C SER A 344 -32.48 -30.26 -23.70
N VAL A 345 -32.60 -30.08 -22.38
CA VAL A 345 -31.61 -30.28 -21.31
C VAL A 345 -30.71 -29.08 -21.00
N LEU A 346 -31.20 -28.20 -20.14
CA LEU A 346 -30.36 -27.46 -19.18
C LEU A 346 -31.02 -27.49 -17.81
N SER A 347 -30.76 -28.58 -17.11
CA SER A 347 -30.89 -28.67 -15.67
C SER A 347 -29.66 -29.40 -15.17
N GLN A 348 -28.87 -28.69 -14.36
CA GLN A 348 -27.70 -29.16 -13.58
C GLN A 348 -26.40 -29.33 -14.39
N GLU A 349 -25.43 -28.43 -14.21
CA GLU A 349 -24.21 -28.63 -13.39
C GLU A 349 -23.25 -27.43 -13.52
N GLU A 350 -22.35 -27.31 -12.53
CA GLU A 350 -21.54 -26.17 -12.11
C GLU A 350 -20.22 -25.97 -12.94
N PRO A 351 -19.17 -25.34 -12.37
CA PRO A 351 -18.66 -24.01 -12.68
C PRO A 351 -17.49 -24.02 -13.67
N TYR A 352 -17.37 -22.96 -14.48
CA TYR A 352 -16.31 -22.81 -15.49
C TYR A 352 -14.90 -22.78 -14.87
N GLU A 353 -14.11 -23.81 -15.20
CA GLU A 353 -12.65 -23.80 -15.15
C GLU A 353 -12.06 -22.97 -16.30
N GLU A 354 -10.96 -22.28 -15.99
CA GLU A 354 -10.07 -21.62 -16.93
C GLU A 354 -9.39 -22.66 -17.84
N ILE A 355 -9.51 -22.51 -19.17
CA ILE A 355 -8.55 -23.08 -20.11
C ILE A 355 -8.13 -22.01 -21.12
N ILE A 356 -6.83 -21.74 -21.05
CA ILE A 356 -5.97 -20.95 -21.90
C ILE A 356 -5.87 -21.60 -23.29
N HIS A 357 -5.88 -20.81 -24.38
CA HIS A 357 -5.01 -21.04 -25.54
C HIS A 357 -4.81 -19.76 -26.39
N ASP A 358 -3.55 -19.33 -26.39
CA ASP A 358 -2.71 -18.85 -27.50
C ASP A 358 -3.28 -17.94 -28.61
N LEU A 359 -2.67 -16.75 -28.71
CA LEU A 359 -2.58 -15.94 -29.93
C LEU A 359 -1.09 -15.58 -30.23
N PRO A 360 -0.75 -15.30 -31.49
CA PRO A 360 0.59 -15.49 -32.07
C PRO A 360 1.55 -14.29 -31.93
N ALA A 361 2.81 -14.60 -32.22
CA ALA A 361 4.00 -13.75 -32.14
C ALA A 361 4.20 -12.80 -33.34
N LEU A 362 4.62 -11.55 -33.05
CA LEU A 362 5.78 -10.80 -33.61
C LEU A 362 5.73 -9.36 -33.00
N SER A 363 6.80 -8.64 -32.68
CA SER A 363 8.17 -8.64 -33.19
C SER A 363 9.13 -7.98 -32.18
N ASN A 364 10.35 -8.50 -32.12
CA ASN A 364 11.46 -7.94 -31.36
C ASN A 364 12.11 -6.77 -32.12
N LYS A 365 12.33 -5.64 -31.43
CA LYS A 365 13.56 -4.85 -31.54
C LYS A 365 13.77 -4.00 -30.28
N LEU A 366 14.91 -4.23 -29.65
CA LEU A 366 15.39 -3.72 -28.36
C LEU A 366 16.01 -2.31 -28.44
N ASN A 367 15.89 -1.56 -27.33
CA ASN A 367 16.95 -0.89 -26.52
C ASN A 367 16.49 0.48 -25.95
N PRO A 368 17.11 1.00 -24.87
CA PRO A 368 17.15 0.50 -23.50
C PRO A 368 16.62 1.56 -22.50
N LEU A 369 16.44 1.12 -21.26
CA LEU A 369 15.91 1.84 -20.10
C LEU A 369 16.62 3.18 -19.80
N ALA A 370 15.83 4.23 -19.56
CA ALA A 370 16.23 5.38 -18.75
C ALA A 370 15.50 5.31 -17.41
N LEU A 371 16.27 5.33 -16.32
CA LEU A 371 15.77 5.30 -14.94
C LEU A 371 15.23 6.69 -14.52
N PRO A 372 14.20 6.77 -13.68
CA PRO A 372 13.80 8.01 -13.02
C PRO A 372 14.85 8.52 -12.01
N ILE A 373 15.05 9.84 -12.00
CA ILE A 373 16.08 10.59 -11.24
C ILE A 373 16.03 10.33 -9.72
N ALA A 374 14.86 9.96 -9.16
CA ALA A 374 14.69 9.64 -7.74
C ALA A 374 15.54 8.45 -7.24
N LYS A 375 16.10 7.63 -8.14
CA LYS A 375 17.00 6.52 -7.77
C LYS A 375 18.50 6.82 -7.86
N GLN A 376 18.90 8.01 -8.31
CA GLN A 376 20.31 8.39 -8.35
C GLN A 376 20.81 9.12 -7.09
N ASP A 377 19.96 9.85 -6.37
CA ASP A 377 20.41 10.68 -5.25
C ASP A 377 20.62 9.91 -3.93
N SER A 378 20.03 8.73 -3.78
CA SER A 378 20.28 7.87 -2.60
C SER A 378 21.68 7.19 -2.62
N LEU A 379 22.44 7.29 -3.71
CA LEU A 379 23.77 6.67 -3.84
C LEU A 379 24.94 7.64 -3.68
N LEU A 380 24.71 8.95 -3.53
CA LEU A 380 25.77 9.95 -3.35
C LEU A 380 25.81 10.60 -1.95
N GLU A 381 24.82 10.35 -1.08
CA GLU A 381 24.80 10.90 0.28
C GLU A 381 25.42 9.97 1.35
N LYS A 382 25.89 8.77 0.97
CA LYS A 382 26.59 7.85 1.89
C LYS A 382 28.11 8.05 1.99
N ASP A 383 28.72 8.86 1.13
CA ASP A 383 30.19 8.99 1.05
C ASP A 383 30.76 10.29 1.65
N THR A 384 29.96 11.16 2.27
CA THR A 384 30.44 12.44 2.83
C THR A 384 30.41 12.57 4.35
N MET A 385 29.96 11.56 5.12
CA MET A 385 29.86 11.68 6.59
C MET A 385 30.64 10.65 7.42
N PHE A 386 31.58 9.89 6.84
CA PHE A 386 32.54 9.10 7.63
C PHE A 386 33.95 9.14 7.02
N LYS A 387 34.61 10.29 7.12
CA LYS A 387 36.09 10.36 7.15
C LYS A 387 36.52 11.24 8.30
N ASP A 388 36.89 10.60 9.40
CA ASP A 388 38.13 10.82 10.14
C ASP A 388 38.02 10.20 11.53
N SER A 389 38.61 9.02 11.71
CA SER A 389 39.26 8.57 12.96
C SER A 389 39.61 7.07 12.93
N THR A 390 40.53 6.64 12.06
CA THR A 390 41.32 5.41 12.31
C THR A 390 42.69 5.51 11.62
N LYS A 391 43.66 6.13 12.31
CA LYS A 391 45.09 5.89 12.10
C LYS A 391 45.62 5.03 13.25
N GLY A 392 46.27 3.91 12.91
CA GLY A 392 47.05 3.04 13.80
C GLY A 392 46.19 2.02 14.56
N LEU A 393 46.49 0.73 14.66
CA LEU A 393 47.73 -0.01 14.45
C LEU A 393 47.38 -1.43 13.98
N CYS A 394 48.26 -1.97 13.15
CA CYS A 394 48.21 -3.30 12.59
C CYS A 394 49.09 -4.26 13.41
N LYS A 395 48.68 -5.54 13.41
CA LYS A 395 49.44 -6.79 13.71
C LYS A 395 49.90 -7.06 15.14
N GLN A 396 49.49 -8.21 15.68
CA GLN A 396 50.25 -9.45 15.53
C GLN A 396 49.44 -10.69 15.94
N GLN A 397 49.61 -11.74 15.13
CA GLN A 397 49.28 -13.14 15.43
C GLN A 397 50.28 -13.69 16.45
N SER A 398 49.82 -14.53 17.37
CA SER A 398 50.63 -15.60 17.95
C SER A 398 49.74 -16.79 18.30
N GLN A 399 50.11 -17.94 17.74
CA GLN A 399 49.65 -19.27 18.10
C GLN A 399 50.05 -19.60 19.53
N ASP A 400 49.27 -20.44 20.22
CA ASP A 400 49.84 -21.49 21.08
C ASP A 400 48.82 -22.62 21.29
N THR A 401 49.36 -23.84 21.30
CA THR A 401 48.70 -25.14 21.37
C THR A 401 48.79 -25.76 22.78
N ALA A 402 47.82 -26.64 23.09
CA ALA A 402 47.89 -27.85 23.94
C ALA A 402 47.20 -27.89 25.33
N SER A 403 46.13 -28.73 25.35
CA SER A 403 45.80 -29.87 26.25
C SER A 403 45.47 -29.75 27.75
N ASP A 404 44.34 -30.41 28.07
CA ASP A 404 44.01 -31.30 29.20
C ASP A 404 43.31 -30.79 30.49
N ASN A 405 41.99 -31.09 30.51
CA ASN A 405 41.17 -31.77 31.56
C ASN A 405 41.47 -31.56 33.05
N VAL A 406 40.56 -30.88 33.78
CA VAL A 406 40.09 -31.28 35.13
C VAL A 406 38.60 -30.87 35.31
N THR A 407 37.84 -31.76 35.94
CA THR A 407 36.41 -31.78 36.21
C THR A 407 35.89 -30.81 37.28
N VAL A 408 34.73 -30.20 36.98
CA VAL A 408 33.52 -29.93 37.81
C VAL A 408 33.72 -29.38 39.23
N THR A 409 33.33 -28.12 39.44
CA THR A 409 32.19 -27.69 40.31
C THR A 409 32.07 -26.16 40.33
N ASP A 410 30.82 -25.68 40.22
CA ASP A 410 30.29 -24.43 40.78
C ASP A 410 31.04 -23.11 40.57
N THR A 411 30.54 -22.35 39.58
CA THR A 411 29.88 -21.04 39.74
C THR A 411 29.95 -20.35 38.39
N THR A 412 28.99 -20.65 37.51
CA THR A 412 28.79 -19.84 36.32
C THR A 412 28.43 -18.44 36.79
N LYS A 413 29.41 -17.52 36.67
CA LYS A 413 29.18 -16.08 36.74
C LYS A 413 27.94 -15.80 35.89
N LEU A 414 26.85 -15.38 36.54
CA LEU A 414 25.73 -14.78 35.83
C LEU A 414 26.31 -13.63 35.02
N GLU A 415 26.35 -13.75 33.70
CA GLU A 415 26.42 -12.57 32.84
C GLU A 415 25.22 -11.71 33.21
N GLN A 416 25.47 -10.65 33.98
CA GLN A 416 24.47 -9.67 34.33
C GLN A 416 24.03 -9.00 33.03
N VAL A 417 22.96 -9.49 32.42
CA VAL A 417 22.27 -8.78 31.33
C VAL A 417 21.69 -7.51 31.93
N LYS A 418 22.46 -6.43 31.89
CA LYS A 418 22.07 -5.12 32.40
C LYS A 418 21.12 -4.48 31.39
N LEU A 419 19.82 -4.73 31.55
CA LEU A 419 18.81 -3.87 30.92
C LEU A 419 19.03 -2.44 31.44
N MET A 420 19.15 -1.47 30.53
CA MET A 420 19.26 -0.07 30.93
C MET A 420 18.01 0.33 31.73
N PRO A 421 18.15 1.13 32.80
CA PRO A 421 17.02 1.55 33.62
C PRO A 421 16.00 2.34 32.77
N PRO A 422 14.72 2.32 33.17
CA PRO A 422 13.67 3.06 32.47
C PRO A 422 14.01 4.56 32.39
N ALA A 423 13.80 5.14 31.21
CA ALA A 423 14.03 6.56 30.98
C ALA A 423 12.71 7.34 31.20
N PRO A 424 12.77 8.62 31.63
CA PRO A 424 11.56 9.42 31.86
C PRO A 424 10.67 9.56 30.61
N ASN A 425 11.22 9.34 29.41
CA ASN A 425 10.52 9.41 28.12
C ASN A 425 10.32 8.02 27.48
N ASP A 426 10.09 6.97 28.30
CA ASP A 426 9.84 5.61 27.80
C ASP A 426 8.53 5.49 27.01
N ASP A 427 7.58 6.41 27.24
CA ASP A 427 6.37 6.60 26.45
C ASP A 427 6.36 7.99 25.82
N LEU A 428 6.45 8.05 24.49
CA LEU A 428 6.48 9.30 23.74
C LEU A 428 5.16 10.07 23.82
N ALA A 429 4.05 9.42 24.19
CA ALA A 429 2.77 10.11 24.42
C ALA A 429 2.80 11.02 25.66
N THR A 430 3.81 10.88 26.53
CA THR A 430 3.96 11.70 27.75
C THR A 430 4.81 12.95 27.55
N LEU A 431 5.32 13.18 26.34
CA LEU A 431 6.13 14.36 26.03
C LEU A 431 5.29 15.65 26.14
N SER A 432 5.89 16.71 26.69
CA SER A 432 5.24 18.02 26.81
C SER A 432 4.99 18.70 25.47
N GLU A 433 5.83 18.41 24.47
CA GLU A 433 5.69 18.86 23.08
C GLU A 433 5.77 17.66 22.13
N LEU A 434 4.68 17.39 21.42
CA LEU A 434 4.55 16.33 20.43
C LEU A 434 4.69 16.92 19.02
N THR A 435 5.94 17.06 18.57
CA THR A 435 6.29 17.48 17.20
C THR A 435 7.11 16.38 16.54
N ASP A 436 7.13 16.33 15.20
CA ASP A 436 7.96 15.37 14.47
C ASP A 436 9.44 15.45 14.89
N SER A 437 9.94 16.66 15.15
CA SER A 437 11.29 16.89 15.62
C SER A 437 11.55 16.35 17.03
N SER A 438 10.61 16.49 17.96
CA SER A 438 10.77 15.99 19.33
C SER A 438 10.68 14.46 19.38
N LEU A 439 9.76 13.88 18.61
CA LEU A 439 9.64 12.43 18.45
C LEU A 439 10.89 11.82 17.81
N LEU A 440 11.33 12.37 16.67
CA LEU A 440 12.51 11.87 15.97
C LEU A 440 13.76 11.97 16.83
N TYR A 441 13.93 13.09 17.55
CA TYR A 441 15.05 13.27 18.46
C TYR A 441 15.07 12.21 19.56
N GLU A 442 13.94 11.96 20.23
CA GLU A 442 13.89 10.97 21.32
C GLU A 442 14.07 9.54 20.79
N ILE A 443 13.47 9.19 19.64
CA ILE A 443 13.67 7.89 18.98
C ILE A 443 15.15 7.69 18.63
N GLN A 444 15.80 8.69 18.02
CA GLN A 444 17.21 8.63 17.64
C GLN A 444 18.12 8.49 18.86
N LYS A 445 17.83 9.26 19.92
CA LYS A 445 18.56 9.20 21.20
C LYS A 445 18.45 7.83 21.84
N ARG A 446 17.25 7.25 21.92
CA ARG A 446 17.03 5.88 22.43
C ARG A 446 17.74 4.83 21.58
N PHE A 447 17.62 4.94 20.26
CA PHE A 447 18.30 4.04 19.33
C PHE A 447 19.84 4.08 19.50
N SER A 448 20.42 5.28 19.70
CA SER A 448 21.86 5.43 19.96
C SER A 448 22.32 4.72 21.24
N ASN A 449 21.40 4.51 22.19
CA ASN A 449 21.63 3.77 23.43
C ASN A 449 21.25 2.27 23.33
N ASN A 450 21.04 1.73 22.11
CA ASN A 450 20.53 0.38 21.86
C ASN A 450 19.14 0.10 22.48
N GLN A 451 18.36 1.13 22.77
CA GLN A 451 16.96 1.02 23.19
C GLN A 451 16.07 1.04 21.95
N ILE A 452 15.82 -0.15 21.41
CA ILE A 452 15.07 -0.28 20.14
C ILE A 452 13.55 -0.26 20.31
N TYR A 453 13.07 -0.38 21.54
CA TYR A 453 11.66 -0.42 21.91
C TYR A 453 11.27 0.86 22.64
N THR A 454 10.15 1.46 22.21
CA THR A 454 9.62 2.69 22.80
C THR A 454 8.10 2.66 22.76
N TYR A 455 7.42 3.06 23.83
CA TYR A 455 5.96 3.19 23.80
C TYR A 455 5.52 4.49 23.14
N VAL A 456 4.36 4.44 22.49
CA VAL A 456 3.61 5.58 21.99
C VAL A 456 2.15 5.34 22.40
N GLY A 457 1.82 5.70 23.64
CA GLY A 457 0.58 5.29 24.29
C GLY A 457 0.47 3.76 24.35
N ASP A 458 -0.57 3.19 23.74
CA ASP A 458 -0.78 1.74 23.69
C ASP A 458 0.01 1.03 22.57
N ILE A 459 0.71 1.77 21.71
CA ILE A 459 1.51 1.22 20.60
C ILE A 459 2.95 1.03 21.06
N LEU A 460 3.58 -0.07 20.62
CA LEU A 460 5.02 -0.29 20.81
C LEU A 460 5.76 -0.07 19.48
N LEU A 461 6.60 0.96 19.45
CA LEU A 461 7.51 1.24 18.35
C LEU A 461 8.76 0.35 18.46
N LEU A 462 9.14 -0.28 17.34
CA LEU A 462 10.36 -1.06 17.18
C LEU A 462 11.20 -0.47 16.06
N VAL A 463 12.46 -0.11 16.35
CA VAL A 463 13.46 0.30 15.36
C VAL A 463 14.46 -0.82 15.16
N ASN A 464 14.58 -1.35 13.94
CA ASN A 464 15.47 -2.48 13.66
C ASN A 464 16.95 -2.09 13.90
N PRO A 465 17.67 -2.76 14.81
CA PRO A 465 19.07 -2.44 15.10
C PRO A 465 20.08 -2.89 14.03
N PHE A 466 19.68 -3.77 13.10
CA PHE A 466 20.57 -4.41 12.12
C PHE A 466 21.80 -5.12 12.73
N LYS A 467 21.70 -5.48 14.01
CA LYS A 467 22.71 -6.23 14.77
C LYS A 467 22.03 -7.02 15.89
N GLU A 468 22.71 -8.04 16.41
CA GLU A 468 22.21 -8.78 17.56
C GLU A 468 22.33 -7.96 18.85
N LEU A 469 21.27 -8.00 19.65
CA LEU A 469 21.22 -7.37 20.97
C LEU A 469 20.86 -8.44 22.02
N PRO A 470 21.47 -8.43 23.22
CA PRO A 470 21.25 -9.44 24.26
C PRO A 470 19.88 -9.30 24.99
N ILE A 471 18.91 -8.63 24.36
CA ILE A 471 17.58 -8.33 24.92
C ILE A 471 16.59 -9.49 24.79
N TYR A 472 16.90 -10.51 23.99
CA TYR A 472 16.03 -11.70 23.80
C TYR A 472 16.52 -12.95 24.55
N SER A 473 17.36 -12.75 25.58
CA SER A 473 17.88 -13.84 26.39
C SER A 473 16.79 -14.49 27.24
N THR A 474 17.06 -15.72 27.69
CA THR A 474 16.17 -16.44 28.61
C THR A 474 16.01 -15.69 29.93
N MET A 475 17.06 -15.01 30.41
CA MET A 475 16.99 -14.17 31.60
C MET A 475 16.04 -13.00 31.43
N VAL A 476 16.12 -12.28 30.29
CA VAL A 476 15.20 -11.17 30.01
C VAL A 476 13.76 -11.67 29.90
N THR A 477 13.55 -12.83 29.26
CA THR A 477 12.22 -13.46 29.24
C THR A 477 11.67 -13.66 30.66
N GLN A 478 12.47 -14.16 31.60
CA GLN A 478 12.07 -14.34 33.00
C GLN A 478 11.78 -13.03 33.73
N LEU A 479 12.54 -11.96 33.45
CA LEU A 479 12.33 -10.64 34.07
C LEU A 479 10.96 -10.04 33.73
N TYR A 480 10.46 -10.27 32.51
CA TYR A 480 9.17 -9.75 32.08
C TYR A 480 7.98 -10.62 32.48
N LEU A 481 8.20 -11.86 32.93
CA LEU A 481 7.11 -12.72 33.40
C LEU A 481 6.42 -12.06 34.59
N SER A 482 5.09 -11.91 34.47
CA SER A 482 4.25 -11.35 35.52
C SER A 482 3.19 -12.37 35.94
N ASP A 483 2.82 -12.34 37.22
CA ASP A 483 1.65 -13.07 37.73
C ASP A 483 0.39 -12.19 37.80
N SER A 484 0.55 -10.87 37.60
CA SER A 484 -0.53 -9.89 37.79
C SER A 484 -0.94 -9.16 36.49
N GLY A 485 -0.18 -9.32 35.41
CA GLY A 485 -0.42 -8.65 34.12
C GLY A 485 -0.21 -7.13 34.12
N LYS A 486 0.12 -6.54 35.28
CA LYS A 486 0.45 -5.12 35.39
C LYS A 486 1.85 -4.86 34.86
N LEU A 487 2.00 -3.78 34.10
CA LEU A 487 3.28 -3.27 33.64
C LEU A 487 4.16 -2.98 34.86
N CYS A 488 5.33 -3.59 34.92
CA CYS A 488 6.30 -3.30 35.95
C CYS A 488 6.95 -1.96 35.63
N SER A 489 6.65 -0.91 36.41
CA SER A 489 7.18 0.45 36.19
C SER A 489 8.71 0.54 36.32
N SER A 490 9.36 -0.52 36.78
CA SER A 490 10.83 -0.62 36.87
C SER A 490 11.47 -1.27 35.63
N LEU A 491 10.70 -1.73 34.65
CA LEU A 491 11.21 -2.35 33.43
C LEU A 491 11.01 -1.41 32.22
N PRO A 492 11.99 -1.34 31.30
CA PRO A 492 11.88 -0.51 30.11
C PRO A 492 10.84 -1.06 29.11
N PRO A 493 10.46 -0.28 28.08
CA PRO A 493 9.61 -0.76 27.00
C PRO A 493 10.19 -2.00 26.32
N HIS A 494 9.37 -3.02 26.13
CA HIS A 494 9.80 -4.26 25.51
C HIS A 494 8.62 -5.06 24.97
N ILE A 495 8.83 -5.79 23.87
CA ILE A 495 7.80 -6.63 23.24
C ILE A 495 7.23 -7.71 24.18
N PHE A 496 8.04 -8.21 25.10
CA PHE A 496 7.62 -9.18 26.13
C PHE A 496 6.61 -8.59 27.10
N SER A 497 6.70 -7.29 27.38
CA SER A 497 5.72 -6.60 28.20
C SER A 497 4.34 -6.57 27.54
N CYS A 498 4.29 -6.29 26.23
CA CYS A 498 3.06 -6.40 25.43
C CYS A 498 2.52 -7.84 25.38
N ALA A 499 3.42 -8.83 25.22
CA ALA A 499 3.07 -10.24 25.24
C ALA A 499 2.39 -10.66 26.55
N GLU A 500 2.93 -10.24 27.69
CA GLU A 500 2.37 -10.54 29.01
C GLU A 500 1.06 -9.81 29.26
N ARG A 501 0.93 -8.54 28.86
CA ARG A 501 -0.35 -7.81 28.95
C ARG A 501 -1.45 -8.55 28.21
N ALA A 502 -1.21 -8.94 26.95
CA ALA A 502 -2.18 -9.69 26.16
C ALA A 502 -2.49 -11.07 26.77
N TYR A 503 -1.47 -11.81 27.23
CA TYR A 503 -1.68 -13.11 27.88
C TYR A 503 -2.62 -13.00 29.09
N HIS A 504 -2.46 -11.96 29.92
CA HIS A 504 -3.34 -11.76 31.07
C HIS A 504 -4.75 -11.32 30.66
N MET A 505 -4.87 -10.40 29.71
CA MET A 505 -6.17 -9.95 29.18
C MET A 505 -6.96 -11.10 28.54
N LEU A 506 -6.29 -12.04 27.87
CA LEU A 506 -6.90 -13.24 27.30
C LEU A 506 -7.71 -14.02 28.34
N PHE A 507 -7.16 -14.22 29.55
CA PHE A 507 -7.84 -14.98 30.61
C PHE A 507 -8.72 -14.11 31.51
N GLN A 508 -8.39 -12.84 31.70
CA GLN A 508 -9.18 -11.91 32.53
C GLN A 508 -10.48 -11.52 31.83
N GLU A 509 -10.41 -11.15 30.55
CA GLU A 509 -11.57 -10.69 29.77
C GLU A 509 -12.26 -11.84 29.00
N ARG A 510 -11.62 -13.02 28.92
CA ARG A 510 -12.06 -14.15 28.10
C ARG A 510 -12.27 -13.78 26.62
N ARG A 511 -11.43 -12.88 26.11
CA ARG A 511 -11.47 -12.39 24.74
C ARG A 511 -10.17 -12.74 24.00
N PRO A 512 -10.24 -13.24 22.75
CA PRO A 512 -9.06 -13.44 21.91
C PRO A 512 -8.25 -12.15 21.77
N GLN A 513 -6.92 -12.28 21.81
CA GLN A 513 -5.99 -11.16 21.70
C GLN A 513 -5.22 -11.27 20.38
N CYS A 514 -4.92 -10.13 19.77
CA CYS A 514 -4.26 -10.07 18.47
C CYS A 514 -3.10 -9.07 18.49
N PHE A 515 -1.94 -9.48 17.97
CA PHE A 515 -0.80 -8.61 17.73
C PHE A 515 -0.76 -8.25 16.25
N ILE A 516 -0.89 -6.96 15.93
CA ILE A 516 -0.75 -6.44 14.57
C ILE A 516 0.66 -5.86 14.43
N LEU A 517 1.49 -6.49 13.59
CA LEU A 517 2.86 -6.06 13.34
C LEU A 517 2.94 -5.38 11.97
N SER A 518 2.97 -4.05 11.96
CA SER A 518 3.07 -3.24 10.74
C SER A 518 4.49 -2.72 10.49
N GLY A 519 4.78 -2.37 9.24
CA GLY A 519 6.05 -1.75 8.83
C GLY A 519 6.52 -2.22 7.45
N GLU A 520 7.47 -1.49 6.87
CA GLU A 520 8.07 -1.79 5.56
C GLU A 520 8.95 -3.06 5.55
N SER A 521 9.32 -3.55 4.37
CA SER A 521 10.22 -4.71 4.28
C SER A 521 11.56 -4.42 4.97
N GLY A 522 12.02 -5.34 5.82
CA GLY A 522 13.24 -5.16 6.62
C GLY A 522 13.03 -4.47 7.97
N SER A 523 11.82 -4.00 8.32
CA SER A 523 11.56 -3.34 9.61
C SER A 523 11.64 -4.25 10.86
N GLY A 524 11.78 -5.57 10.69
CA GLY A 524 11.91 -6.53 11.80
C GLY A 524 10.63 -7.24 12.21
N LYS A 525 9.52 -7.11 11.47
CA LYS A 525 8.22 -7.78 11.76
C LYS A 525 8.35 -9.28 12.03
N THR A 526 9.05 -10.00 11.14
CA THR A 526 9.23 -11.47 11.26
C THR A 526 9.96 -11.83 12.55
N GLU A 527 10.98 -11.07 12.91
CA GLU A 527 11.75 -11.29 14.14
C GLU A 527 10.92 -10.96 15.38
N ALA A 528 10.19 -9.84 15.38
CA ALA A 528 9.25 -9.49 16.45
C ALA A 528 8.22 -10.61 16.70
N CYS A 529 7.61 -11.15 15.63
CA CYS A 529 6.69 -12.28 15.70
C CYS A 529 7.34 -13.51 16.34
N LYS A 530 8.55 -13.90 15.89
CA LYS A 530 9.31 -15.01 16.48
C LYS A 530 9.54 -14.83 17.98
N GLN A 531 9.89 -13.61 18.40
CA GLN A 531 10.14 -13.33 19.83
C GLN A 531 8.85 -13.37 20.67
N ILE A 532 7.72 -12.88 20.16
CA ILE A 532 6.42 -13.00 20.84
C ILE A 532 6.04 -14.47 21.04
N VAL A 533 6.08 -15.27 19.96
CA VAL A 533 5.73 -16.70 20.02
C VAL A 533 6.66 -17.45 20.99
N LYS A 534 7.97 -17.16 20.94
CA LYS A 534 8.96 -17.74 21.85
C LYS A 534 8.65 -17.39 23.31
N HIS A 535 8.32 -16.12 23.60
CA HIS A 535 8.00 -15.68 24.96
C HIS A 535 6.74 -16.37 25.51
N LEU A 536 5.65 -16.37 24.74
CA LEU A 536 4.39 -17.01 25.13
C LEU A 536 4.53 -18.53 25.29
N THR A 537 5.35 -19.17 24.46
CA THR A 537 5.67 -20.59 24.62
C THR A 537 6.48 -20.85 25.90
N CYS A 538 7.46 -19.98 26.22
CA CYS A 538 8.25 -20.09 27.44
C CYS A 538 7.40 -19.99 28.71
N ARG A 539 6.30 -19.22 28.69
CA ARG A 539 5.34 -19.13 29.81
C ARG A 539 4.64 -20.46 30.10
N SER A 540 4.45 -21.29 29.07
CA SER A 540 3.74 -22.57 29.13
C SER A 540 4.67 -23.72 29.52
N SER A 541 4.76 -24.05 30.82
CA SER A 541 5.79 -24.94 31.37
C SER A 541 5.71 -26.42 30.95
N SER A 542 4.56 -26.93 30.46
CA SER A 542 4.35 -28.39 30.31
C SER A 542 4.71 -29.00 28.95
N SER A 543 4.98 -28.20 27.91
CA SER A 543 5.20 -28.68 26.52
C SER A 543 6.24 -27.89 25.72
N ARG A 544 7.07 -27.09 26.41
CA ARG A 544 7.98 -26.10 25.80
C ARG A 544 8.88 -26.67 24.70
N SER A 545 9.60 -27.76 24.98
CA SER A 545 10.61 -28.31 24.05
C SER A 545 10.00 -28.89 22.76
N THR A 546 8.84 -29.53 22.85
CA THR A 546 8.18 -30.13 21.68
C THR A 546 7.50 -29.08 20.81
N PHE A 547 6.87 -28.06 21.43
CA PHE A 547 6.25 -26.97 20.69
C PHE A 547 7.27 -26.03 20.05
N ASP A 548 8.33 -25.64 20.77
CA ASP A 548 9.42 -24.81 20.23
C ASP A 548 10.07 -25.47 19.00
N SER A 549 10.31 -26.79 19.07
CA SER A 549 10.84 -27.58 17.95
C SER A 549 9.88 -27.57 16.74
N LYS A 550 8.58 -27.78 16.98
CA LYS A 550 7.56 -27.72 15.91
C LYS A 550 7.49 -26.35 15.24
N ILE A 551 7.46 -25.26 16.02
CA ILE A 551 7.43 -23.89 15.46
C ILE A 551 8.71 -23.60 14.67
N LYS A 552 9.87 -24.05 15.16
CA LYS A 552 11.14 -23.90 14.42
C LYS A 552 11.07 -24.62 13.06
N HIS A 553 10.56 -25.85 13.02
CA HIS A 553 10.37 -26.59 11.78
C HIS A 553 9.38 -25.88 10.84
N VAL A 554 8.23 -25.39 11.33
CA VAL A 554 7.27 -24.68 10.48
C VAL A 554 7.86 -23.39 9.92
N ASN A 555 8.54 -22.59 10.74
CA ASN A 555 9.18 -21.37 10.27
C ASN A 555 10.24 -21.66 9.19
N CYS A 556 11.02 -22.73 9.35
CA CYS A 556 11.98 -23.17 8.33
C CYS A 556 11.29 -23.50 6.99
N ILE A 557 10.16 -24.21 7.02
CA ILE A 557 9.38 -24.53 5.81
C ILE A 557 8.83 -23.24 5.18
N LEU A 558 8.16 -22.39 5.97
CA LEU A 558 7.58 -21.13 5.49
C LEU A 558 8.62 -20.16 4.93
N GLU A 559 9.82 -20.12 5.52
CA GLU A 559 10.94 -19.32 5.02
C GLU A 559 11.47 -19.87 3.69
N ALA A 560 11.63 -21.18 3.55
CA ALA A 560 12.09 -21.78 2.31
C ALA A 560 11.14 -21.49 1.13
N PHE A 561 9.83 -21.66 1.33
CA PHE A 561 8.84 -21.58 0.25
C PHE A 561 8.29 -20.19 -0.04
N GLY A 562 8.39 -19.26 0.92
CA GLY A 562 7.77 -17.95 0.77
C GLY A 562 8.68 -16.76 1.03
N HIS A 563 9.99 -16.97 1.26
CA HIS A 563 10.95 -15.87 1.38
C HIS A 563 11.82 -15.78 0.14
N ALA A 564 12.20 -14.55 -0.20
CA ALA A 564 13.06 -14.25 -1.33
C ALA A 564 13.95 -13.04 -1.01
N LYS A 565 15.04 -12.92 -1.78
CA LYS A 565 15.88 -11.73 -1.77
C LYS A 565 15.20 -10.62 -2.56
N THR A 566 15.02 -9.49 -1.90
CA THR A 566 14.49 -8.25 -2.46
C THR A 566 15.55 -7.15 -2.37
N THR A 567 15.31 -5.99 -3.00
CA THR A 567 16.24 -4.86 -2.96
C THR A 567 16.53 -4.32 -1.56
N LEU A 568 15.57 -4.44 -0.64
CA LEU A 568 15.67 -3.90 0.72
C LEU A 568 16.06 -4.95 1.76
N ASN A 569 15.83 -6.23 1.47
CA ASN A 569 16.03 -7.31 2.44
C ASN A 569 16.32 -8.64 1.72
N ASP A 570 17.42 -9.28 2.12
CA ASP A 570 17.86 -10.58 1.60
C ASP A 570 16.93 -11.74 1.99
N PHE A 571 16.16 -11.59 3.07
CA PHE A 571 15.23 -12.59 3.60
C PHE A 571 13.83 -11.98 3.78
N SER A 572 13.26 -11.44 2.70
CA SER A 572 11.93 -10.82 2.73
C SER A 572 10.83 -11.87 2.70
N SER A 573 9.82 -11.73 3.57
CA SER A 573 8.59 -12.54 3.52
C SER A 573 7.69 -12.00 2.41
N CYS A 574 7.46 -12.78 1.35
CA CYS A 574 6.64 -12.40 0.20
C CYS A 574 5.19 -12.91 0.33
N PHE A 575 4.71 -13.00 1.56
CA PHE A 575 3.35 -13.38 1.92
C PHE A 575 3.05 -12.91 3.35
N ILE A 576 1.76 -12.81 3.66
CA ILE A 576 1.25 -12.45 4.98
C ILE A 576 1.11 -13.70 5.82
N LYS A 577 1.52 -13.64 7.09
CA LYS A 577 1.44 -14.72 8.07
C LYS A 577 0.53 -14.33 9.22
N TYR A 578 -0.45 -15.18 9.54
CA TYR A 578 -1.25 -15.07 10.76
C TYR A 578 -1.06 -16.33 11.61
N PHE A 579 -0.50 -16.15 12.81
CA PHE A 579 -0.27 -17.21 13.78
C PHE A 579 -1.33 -17.15 14.87
N GLU A 580 -2.20 -18.15 14.92
CA GLU A 580 -3.14 -18.33 16.02
C GLU A 580 -2.53 -19.28 17.06
N LEU A 581 -2.30 -18.80 18.27
CA LEU A 581 -1.86 -19.61 19.41
C LEU A 581 -3.06 -19.96 20.30
N GLN A 582 -3.25 -21.24 20.58
CA GLN A 582 -4.41 -21.74 21.31
C GLN A 582 -4.02 -22.14 22.73
N PHE A 583 -4.74 -21.61 23.71
CA PHE A 583 -4.50 -21.85 25.13
C PHE A 583 -5.66 -22.59 25.79
N CYS A 584 -5.34 -23.48 26.72
CA CYS A 584 -6.34 -24.13 27.57
C CYS A 584 -6.82 -23.14 28.64
N ASP A 585 -8.13 -22.88 28.68
CA ASP A 585 -8.74 -21.98 29.67
C ASP A 585 -8.42 -22.38 31.13
N LYS A 586 -8.56 -23.67 31.47
CA LYS A 586 -8.37 -24.15 32.85
C LYS A 586 -6.91 -24.16 33.31
N LYS A 587 -6.00 -24.58 32.43
CA LYS A 587 -4.59 -24.80 32.80
C LYS A 587 -3.68 -23.64 32.37
N LYS A 588 -4.20 -22.67 31.62
CA LYS A 588 -3.50 -21.52 31.02
C LYS A 588 -2.22 -21.90 30.25
N VAL A 589 -2.15 -23.13 29.74
CA VAL A 589 -1.03 -23.65 28.95
C VAL A 589 -1.41 -23.71 27.48
N LEU A 590 -0.39 -23.57 26.65
CA LEU A 590 -0.50 -23.63 25.21
C LEU A 590 -0.84 -25.07 24.76
N THR A 591 -1.95 -25.22 24.06
CA THR A 591 -2.44 -26.52 23.56
C THR A 591 -2.11 -26.76 22.10
N GLY A 592 -2.02 -25.71 21.29
CA GLY A 592 -1.79 -25.84 19.87
C GLY A 592 -1.57 -24.50 19.18
N ALA A 593 -1.30 -24.55 17.89
CA ALA A 593 -1.23 -23.38 17.03
C ALA A 593 -1.78 -23.68 15.64
N ARG A 594 -2.38 -22.68 15.01
CA ARG A 594 -2.78 -22.69 13.60
C ARG A 594 -2.06 -21.57 12.88
N ILE A 595 -1.73 -21.81 11.62
CA ILE A 595 -1.01 -20.85 10.79
C ILE A 595 -1.80 -20.67 9.51
N TYR A 596 -2.08 -19.41 9.21
CA TYR A 596 -2.76 -19.00 8.00
C TYR A 596 -1.81 -18.14 7.18
N THR A 597 -1.78 -18.37 5.88
CA THR A 597 -0.97 -17.61 4.94
C THR A 597 -1.89 -16.92 3.94
N TYR A 598 -1.57 -15.67 3.60
CA TYR A 598 -2.37 -14.86 2.68
C TYR A 598 -1.47 -14.17 1.67
N MET A 599 -2.00 -13.94 0.47
CA MET A 599 -1.40 -13.10 -0.57
C MET A 599 0.07 -13.45 -0.87
N LEU A 600 0.35 -14.72 -1.16
CA LEU A 600 1.66 -15.13 -1.66
C LEU A 600 1.92 -14.45 -3.01
N GLU A 601 3.10 -13.86 -3.18
CA GLU A 601 3.55 -13.21 -4.42
C GLU A 601 3.84 -14.25 -5.52
N LYS A 602 2.79 -14.92 -6.03
CA LYS A 602 2.90 -15.99 -7.04
C LYS A 602 3.60 -15.52 -8.33
N SER A 603 3.45 -14.25 -8.70
CA SER A 603 4.13 -13.64 -9.84
C SER A 603 5.66 -13.78 -9.80
N ARG A 604 6.26 -13.85 -8.59
CA ARG A 604 7.70 -14.05 -8.39
C ARG A 604 8.21 -15.39 -8.92
N VAL A 605 7.35 -16.42 -8.97
CA VAL A 605 7.73 -17.73 -9.50
C VAL A 605 8.11 -17.63 -10.96
N VAL A 606 7.33 -16.88 -11.75
CA VAL A 606 7.47 -16.79 -13.20
C VAL A 606 8.35 -15.63 -13.66
N MET A 607 8.39 -14.53 -12.90
CA MET A 607 9.09 -13.30 -13.25
C MET A 607 9.85 -12.73 -12.05
N GLN A 608 11.12 -12.40 -12.25
CA GLN A 608 11.97 -11.80 -11.22
C GLN A 608 12.46 -10.42 -11.66
N PRO A 609 12.23 -9.36 -10.86
CA PRO A 609 12.83 -8.06 -11.12
C PRO A 609 14.36 -8.07 -11.01
N LEU A 610 15.03 -7.16 -11.72
CA LEU A 610 16.50 -7.03 -11.69
C LEU A 610 17.03 -6.89 -10.25
N ASN A 611 18.08 -7.64 -9.91
CA ASN A 611 18.72 -7.71 -8.58
C ASN A 611 17.86 -8.30 -7.45
N GLN A 612 16.80 -9.05 -7.77
CA GLN A 612 16.03 -9.85 -6.82
C GLN A 612 16.22 -11.35 -7.11
N SER A 613 15.78 -12.20 -6.18
CA SER A 613 15.76 -13.65 -6.37
C SER A 613 14.34 -14.20 -6.43
N ASN A 614 14.22 -15.43 -6.92
CA ASN A 614 13.06 -16.27 -6.68
C ASN A 614 12.99 -16.70 -5.19
N PHE A 615 12.00 -17.50 -4.85
CA PHE A 615 11.91 -18.13 -3.54
C PHE A 615 13.15 -18.98 -3.22
N LEU A 616 13.55 -18.96 -1.95
CA LEU A 616 14.77 -19.62 -1.47
C LEU A 616 14.81 -21.11 -1.81
N VAL A 617 13.67 -21.80 -1.78
CA VAL A 617 13.57 -23.24 -2.05
C VAL A 617 14.22 -23.65 -3.37
N PHE A 618 14.11 -22.85 -4.42
CA PHE A 618 14.71 -23.17 -5.72
C PHE A 618 16.23 -23.24 -5.62
N TYR A 619 16.86 -22.26 -4.96
CA TYR A 619 18.31 -22.23 -4.75
C TYR A 619 18.76 -23.34 -3.77
N LEU A 620 17.98 -23.59 -2.72
CA LEU A 620 18.26 -24.66 -1.75
C LEU A 620 18.27 -26.04 -2.43
N LEU A 621 17.31 -26.33 -3.32
CA LEU A 621 17.27 -27.58 -4.06
C LEU A 621 18.44 -27.69 -5.06
N MET A 622 18.72 -26.60 -5.78
CA MET A 622 19.78 -26.58 -6.79
C MET A 622 21.18 -26.76 -6.19
N ASP A 623 21.46 -26.18 -5.03
CA ASP A 623 22.77 -26.32 -4.39
C ASP A 623 22.87 -27.54 -3.45
N GLY A 624 21.72 -27.92 -2.88
CA GLY A 624 21.61 -28.87 -1.78
C GLY A 624 21.43 -30.35 -2.15
N LEU A 625 20.85 -30.65 -3.32
CA LEU A 625 20.57 -32.03 -3.73
C LEU A 625 21.81 -32.77 -4.23
N SER A 626 21.82 -34.09 -4.03
CA SER A 626 22.86 -34.97 -4.60
C SER A 626 22.75 -35.06 -6.13
N ALA A 627 23.81 -35.51 -6.81
CA ALA A 627 23.77 -35.69 -8.27
C ALA A 627 22.70 -36.71 -8.71
N GLU A 628 22.49 -37.76 -7.91
CA GLU A 628 21.48 -38.79 -8.13
C GLU A 628 20.05 -38.24 -7.97
N GLU A 629 19.82 -37.44 -6.91
CA GLU A 629 18.53 -36.78 -6.68
C GLU A 629 18.21 -35.77 -7.78
N LYS A 630 19.20 -34.98 -8.24
CA LYS A 630 19.03 -34.05 -9.36
C LYS A 630 18.68 -34.77 -10.65
N TYR A 631 19.34 -35.88 -10.94
CA TYR A 631 19.04 -36.70 -12.11
C TYR A 631 17.61 -37.26 -12.04
N GLY A 632 17.18 -37.75 -10.87
CA GLY A 632 15.80 -38.23 -10.66
C GLY A 632 14.73 -37.16 -10.79
N LEU A 633 15.09 -35.88 -10.61
CA LEU A 633 14.19 -34.72 -10.72
C LEU A 633 14.33 -33.95 -12.03
N TYR A 634 15.14 -34.45 -12.98
CA TYR A 634 15.47 -33.75 -14.23
C TYR A 634 15.98 -32.31 -14.02
N LEU A 635 16.64 -32.05 -12.88
CA LEU A 635 17.22 -30.75 -12.57
C LEU A 635 18.60 -30.64 -13.22
N SER A 636 18.78 -29.57 -14.00
CA SER A 636 20.03 -29.28 -14.71
C SER A 636 20.71 -28.05 -14.11
N ASN A 637 21.58 -27.34 -14.83
CA ASN A 637 22.21 -26.12 -14.30
C ASN A 637 21.19 -24.99 -14.11
N LEU A 638 21.44 -24.08 -13.16
CA LEU A 638 20.51 -22.99 -12.80
C LEU A 638 20.11 -22.11 -14.01
N SER A 639 21.05 -21.89 -14.93
CA SER A 639 20.87 -21.13 -16.17
C SER A 639 19.98 -21.82 -17.21
N ALA A 640 19.72 -23.12 -17.09
CA ALA A 640 18.83 -23.83 -18.00
C ALA A 640 17.35 -23.58 -17.67
N HIS A 641 17.04 -23.10 -16.47
CA HIS A 641 15.68 -22.89 -16.01
C HIS A 641 15.22 -21.45 -16.26
N ARG A 642 14.30 -21.24 -17.22
CA ARG A 642 13.76 -19.91 -17.61
C ARG A 642 13.34 -19.06 -16.41
N TYR A 643 12.70 -19.66 -15.42
CA TYR A 643 12.20 -19.00 -14.21
C TYR A 643 13.29 -18.66 -13.19
N LEU A 644 14.54 -19.05 -13.41
CA LEU A 644 15.69 -18.74 -12.55
C LEU A 644 16.81 -17.98 -13.31
N ASN A 645 16.79 -18.02 -14.64
CA ASN A 645 17.85 -17.50 -15.52
C ASN A 645 17.86 -15.97 -15.69
N GLN A 646 16.94 -15.22 -15.07
CA GLN A 646 16.71 -13.83 -15.48
C GLN A 646 17.67 -12.78 -14.93
N THR A 647 18.48 -13.02 -13.88
CA THR A 647 19.52 -12.06 -13.43
C THR A 647 20.55 -12.67 -12.48
N VAL A 648 21.32 -13.67 -12.91
CA VAL A 648 22.55 -14.01 -12.18
C VAL A 648 23.73 -13.55 -13.01
N LEU A 649 24.14 -12.29 -12.79
CA LEU A 649 25.53 -11.90 -13.03
C LEU A 649 26.36 -12.63 -11.96
N GLU A 650 27.32 -13.40 -12.43
CA GLU A 650 28.09 -14.43 -11.75
C GLU A 650 28.76 -13.99 -10.44
N GLU A 651 28.68 -14.85 -9.42
CA GLU A 651 29.74 -15.29 -8.50
C GLU A 651 29.09 -15.92 -7.25
N THR A 652 28.51 -17.12 -7.36
CA THR A 652 28.10 -17.89 -6.17
C THR A 652 29.36 -18.43 -5.50
N SER A 653 29.80 -17.77 -4.43
CA SER A 653 30.95 -18.23 -3.64
C SER A 653 30.69 -19.65 -3.10
N VAL A 654 31.73 -20.48 -3.03
CA VAL A 654 31.66 -21.86 -2.49
C VAL A 654 30.99 -21.90 -1.11
N THR A 655 31.15 -20.83 -0.33
CA THR A 655 30.55 -20.63 0.99
C THR A 655 29.02 -20.52 0.99
N VAL A 656 28.41 -19.94 -0.05
CA VAL A 656 26.94 -19.85 -0.19
C VAL A 656 26.36 -21.23 -0.52
N ASN A 657 27.04 -22.00 -1.37
CA ASN A 657 26.61 -23.34 -1.74
C ASN A 657 26.66 -24.31 -0.55
N THR A 658 27.68 -24.19 0.33
CA THR A 658 27.75 -24.97 1.57
C THR A 658 26.64 -24.60 2.55
N LEU A 659 26.32 -23.31 2.68
CA LEU A 659 25.23 -22.85 3.55
C LEU A 659 23.86 -23.31 3.04
N ASN A 660 23.62 -23.28 1.73
CA ASN A 660 22.37 -23.75 1.12
C ASN A 660 22.17 -25.26 1.31
N ARG A 661 23.26 -26.06 1.28
CA ARG A 661 23.23 -27.49 1.61
C ARG A 661 22.80 -27.75 3.06
N GLU A 662 23.36 -27.02 4.01
CA GLU A 662 22.98 -27.12 5.41
C GLU A 662 21.51 -26.74 5.62
N LYS A 663 21.06 -25.63 5.01
CA LYS A 663 19.67 -25.19 5.06
C LYS A 663 18.71 -26.21 4.45
N LEU A 664 19.06 -26.85 3.34
CA LEU A 664 18.25 -27.93 2.76
C LEU A 664 18.15 -29.14 3.69
N ALA A 665 19.24 -29.52 4.37
CA ALA A 665 19.21 -30.62 5.34
C ALA A 665 18.25 -30.31 6.50
N VAL A 666 18.28 -29.08 7.02
CA VAL A 666 17.32 -28.62 8.05
C VAL A 666 15.89 -28.61 7.53
N LEU A 667 15.67 -28.21 6.26
CA LEU A 667 14.35 -28.26 5.63
C LEU A 667 13.83 -29.69 5.48
N LYS A 668 14.67 -30.64 5.03
CA LYS A 668 14.32 -32.08 4.96
C LYS A 668 13.96 -32.63 6.34
N GLN A 669 14.71 -32.25 7.38
CA GLN A 669 14.41 -32.62 8.76
C GLN A 669 13.08 -32.03 9.25
N ALA A 670 12.80 -30.76 8.89
CA ALA A 670 11.54 -30.12 9.26
C ALA A 670 10.33 -30.79 8.59
N LEU A 671 10.44 -31.13 7.30
CA LEU A 671 9.38 -31.80 6.55
C LEU A 671 9.11 -33.22 7.08
N THR A 672 10.15 -33.99 7.36
CA THR A 672 10.01 -35.33 7.97
C THR A 672 9.37 -35.28 9.35
N ALA A 673 9.66 -34.25 10.17
CA ALA A 673 9.01 -34.07 11.47
C ALA A 673 7.49 -33.85 11.38
N PHE A 674 6.97 -33.42 10.22
CA PHE A 674 5.54 -33.26 9.94
C PHE A 674 4.93 -34.42 9.12
N GLY A 675 5.68 -35.51 8.91
CA GLY A 675 5.19 -36.73 8.25
C GLY A 675 5.42 -36.77 6.74
N PHE A 676 6.19 -35.84 6.17
CA PHE A 676 6.58 -35.88 4.76
C PHE A 676 7.84 -36.76 4.59
N ASN A 677 7.63 -38.07 4.42
CA ASN A 677 8.70 -39.08 4.52
C ASN A 677 9.39 -39.49 3.20
N ASN A 678 8.85 -39.14 2.02
CA ASN A 678 9.36 -39.60 0.72
C ASN A 678 9.80 -38.44 -0.19
N LEU A 679 10.80 -38.68 -1.06
CA LEU A 679 11.21 -37.75 -2.13
C LEU A 679 10.03 -37.30 -3.02
N VAL A 680 9.02 -38.18 -3.21
CA VAL A 680 7.77 -37.90 -3.95
C VAL A 680 6.90 -36.82 -3.28
N SER A 681 7.05 -36.62 -1.96
CA SER A 681 6.41 -35.51 -1.24
C SER A 681 7.12 -34.17 -1.48
N TYR A 682 8.41 -34.19 -1.82
CA TYR A 682 9.16 -32.99 -2.21
C TYR A 682 8.84 -32.56 -3.64
N THR A 683 8.46 -33.50 -4.51
CA THR A 683 8.01 -33.22 -5.89
C THR A 683 6.55 -32.77 -5.99
N SER A 684 5.67 -33.24 -5.10
CA SER A 684 4.31 -32.70 -4.97
C SER A 684 4.34 -31.19 -4.69
N LEU A 685 5.28 -30.71 -3.88
CA LEU A 685 5.51 -29.28 -3.62
C LEU A 685 6.03 -28.51 -4.84
N TYR A 686 6.76 -29.17 -5.75
CA TYR A 686 7.22 -28.56 -7.00
C TYR A 686 6.07 -28.44 -8.02
N SER A 687 5.22 -29.48 -8.12
CA SER A 687 4.04 -29.49 -8.97
C SER A 687 2.98 -28.50 -8.47
N SER A 688 2.74 -28.43 -7.16
CA SER A 688 1.73 -27.54 -6.56
C SER A 688 2.15 -26.08 -6.41
N CYS A 689 3.42 -25.75 -6.68
CA CYS A 689 3.86 -24.35 -6.80
C CYS A 689 3.85 -23.85 -8.25
N LEU A 690 3.65 -24.76 -9.21
CA LEU A 690 3.51 -24.48 -10.65
C LEU A 690 2.04 -24.48 -11.11
N GLU A 691 1.14 -25.09 -10.34
CA GLU A 691 -0.32 -24.89 -10.34
C GLU A 691 -0.71 -23.78 -9.35
#